data_AF-A0AAT9FQT8-F1
#
_entry.id   AF-A0AAT9FQT8-F1
#
_cell.length_a   1.000
_cell.length_b   1.000
_cell.length_c   1.000
_cell.angle_alpha   90.00
_cell.angle_beta   90.00
_cell.angle_gamma   90.00
#
_symmetry.space_group_name_H-M   'P 1'
#
loop_
_entity.id
_entity.type
_entity.pdbx_description
1 polymer ?
#
loop_
_entity_poly.entity_id
_entity_poly.type
_entity_poly.pdbx_seq_one_letter_code
_entity_poly.pdbx_strand_id
1 'polypeptide(L)'
;MKIQTSTGLRSGDRFGDTSLQKGFASILTVVTVSVGLLLILITMYNDTVESQGTQKDHMLRADYQQREEAFLRALTNIVPNKAMICMQDNSYNWSTRQTMTWDTIFSEALTLSNTNAPLDTTKIADLNIPTARNGNTANTTFSVNDVISNLSGNRGFFYSQVTAGTNYTATTDYPPPLECSFWHHSMNGRYPIVSYEKKYGSSADGWVGADYSQYPQYNIVDAPSMHFNYQNSASMIAKHNWWGFTVSFADQSDTVTKIATREKKYMISLYEIPSQLPINGATYTAMGAHTDGTEWANFHISGGIFAQRVKTEGSFSTEAISSRKGVELSGNTTVNGSTTGTSAGSDPFASNARELSETKGETFPISSASNGGRVSFVPINRGLEFYDRFHGNGSTSTSSNAISPTSWDYYSIGAKQCRMRLDIIGVTSATDQTPTSIRFSYWADVPNDGYGGYMVTETFTKGSNWPDVGSDEGQTFPFHVQNSATGYPCVAIYLERLAAYLATKNADHFDINNSLSVNPDYVNNLNISQPSFPTSAGDLGLMLLDSKDLTAYTSGFSMVTNMRLIIADDVNVTATTAPADMTMASGELFYPPLSLFAPEKRYGDSATPMKIEVDGQLGSLAKGNTDAVHIGDFKSGMSDQVVPTNISADLKAISHPAALPPINIMNWMVVVREIHPTYIPESDEEEE
;
A
#
# COMPACT_ATOMS: atom_id res chain seq x y z
N MET A 1 42.10 54.91 -7.54
CA MET A 1 43.06 55.75 -6.79
C MET A 1 43.71 56.73 -7.77
N LYS A 2 43.73 58.03 -7.45
CA LYS A 2 44.27 59.14 -8.28
C LYS A 2 45.77 58.99 -8.56
N ILE A 3 46.27 59.67 -9.62
CA ILE A 3 47.37 60.68 -9.67
C ILE A 3 47.76 60.86 -11.16
N GLN A 4 47.42 62.00 -11.82
CA GLN A 4 48.27 63.19 -12.10
C GLN A 4 49.64 62.85 -12.72
N THR A 5 50.10 63.44 -13.83
CA THR A 5 50.53 64.85 -13.93
C THR A 5 50.65 65.36 -15.36
N SER A 6 50.39 66.65 -15.54
CA SER A 6 50.78 67.49 -16.68
C SER A 6 52.29 67.75 -16.70
N THR A 7 52.86 68.04 -17.87
CA THR A 7 53.86 69.10 -18.06
C THR A 7 53.98 69.44 -19.54
N GLY A 8 53.81 70.71 -19.89
CA GLY A 8 54.17 71.22 -21.21
C GLY A 8 55.67 71.57 -21.26
N LEU A 9 56.21 71.75 -22.47
CA LEU A 9 57.40 72.58 -22.73
C LEU A 9 57.55 72.90 -24.23
N ARG A 10 58.00 74.14 -24.47
CA ARG A 10 58.22 74.85 -25.73
C ARG A 10 59.49 74.40 -26.47
N SER A 11 59.45 74.61 -27.79
CA SER A 11 60.51 74.92 -28.78
C SER A 11 61.98 74.58 -28.48
N GLY A 12 62.62 73.89 -29.42
CA GLY A 12 64.08 73.83 -29.57
C GLY A 12 64.46 73.21 -30.92
N ASP A 13 65.36 73.89 -31.62
CA ASP A 13 65.73 73.74 -33.03
C ASP A 13 66.72 72.57 -33.32
N ARG A 14 66.65 72.08 -34.57
CA ARG A 14 67.71 71.51 -35.47
C ARG A 14 68.55 70.30 -35.03
N PHE A 15 68.45 69.22 -35.82
CA PHE A 15 69.45 68.67 -36.77
C PHE A 15 69.21 67.16 -36.96
N GLY A 16 69.33 66.66 -38.20
CA GLY A 16 69.55 65.24 -38.45
C GLY A 16 68.58 64.60 -39.43
N ASP A 17 69.05 64.52 -40.66
CA ASP A 17 68.59 63.70 -41.78
C ASP A 17 68.10 62.29 -41.37
N THR A 18 66.90 61.90 -41.82
CA THR A 18 66.60 60.56 -42.36
C THR A 18 65.19 60.58 -42.97
N SER A 19 65.12 60.25 -44.24
CA SER A 19 63.90 59.98 -45.00
C SER A 19 63.05 58.90 -44.33
N LEU A 20 61.78 59.18 -44.00
CA LEU A 20 60.73 58.17 -43.85
C LEU A 20 59.34 58.77 -44.10
N GLN A 21 58.63 58.14 -45.03
CA GLN A 21 57.36 58.56 -45.61
C GLN A 21 56.25 58.75 -44.55
N LYS A 22 55.65 59.94 -44.51
CA LYS A 22 54.34 60.14 -43.86
C LYS A 22 53.26 59.51 -44.73
N GLY A 23 52.77 58.34 -44.33
CA GLY A 23 51.64 57.67 -44.99
C GLY A 23 51.53 56.17 -44.73
N PHE A 24 52.61 55.47 -44.37
CA PHE A 24 52.60 54.00 -44.23
C PHE A 24 52.29 53.48 -42.82
N ALA A 25 52.40 54.32 -41.78
CA ALA A 25 52.17 53.91 -40.40
C ALA A 25 50.68 53.78 -40.00
N SER A 26 49.72 54.28 -40.79
CA SER A 26 48.29 54.12 -40.46
C SER A 26 47.65 52.87 -41.07
N ILE A 27 48.07 52.45 -42.27
CA ILE A 27 47.50 51.26 -42.92
C ILE A 27 47.88 49.98 -42.18
N LEU A 28 49.15 49.84 -41.78
CA LEU A 28 49.60 48.64 -41.06
C LEU A 28 48.85 48.49 -39.72
N THR A 29 48.66 49.59 -39.00
CA THR A 29 47.96 49.63 -37.70
C THR A 29 46.46 49.37 -37.85
N VAL A 30 45.83 49.89 -38.91
CA VAL A 30 44.41 49.60 -39.22
C VAL A 30 44.23 48.14 -39.62
N VAL A 31 45.15 47.57 -40.41
CA VAL A 31 45.11 46.16 -40.82
C VAL A 31 45.32 45.23 -39.62
N THR A 32 46.30 45.50 -38.75
CA THR A 32 46.52 44.67 -37.55
C THR A 32 45.37 44.73 -36.55
N VAL A 33 44.77 45.90 -36.33
CA VAL A 33 43.57 46.04 -35.48
C VAL A 33 42.36 45.35 -36.12
N SER A 34 42.18 45.47 -37.44
CA SER A 34 41.09 44.80 -38.16
C SER A 34 41.22 43.29 -38.12
N VAL A 35 42.42 42.74 -38.32
CA VAL A 35 42.70 41.30 -38.20
C VAL A 35 42.51 40.83 -36.75
N GLY A 36 42.95 41.60 -35.76
CA GLY A 36 42.75 41.29 -34.34
C GLY A 36 41.26 41.23 -33.97
N LEU A 37 40.45 42.19 -34.42
CA LEU A 37 39.00 42.18 -34.20
C LEU A 37 38.30 41.01 -34.92
N LEU A 38 38.77 40.63 -36.11
CA LEU A 38 38.24 39.48 -36.85
C LEU A 38 38.54 38.16 -36.14
N LEU A 39 39.75 38.01 -35.59
CA LEU A 39 40.13 36.84 -34.79
C LEU A 39 39.31 36.75 -33.50
N ILE A 40 39.06 37.87 -32.82
CA ILE A 40 38.20 37.95 -31.63
C ILE A 40 36.76 37.57 -31.99
N LEU A 41 36.21 38.06 -33.11
CA LEU A 41 34.87 37.69 -33.58
C LEU A 41 34.77 36.20 -33.93
N ILE A 42 35.80 35.62 -34.55
CA ILE A 42 35.84 34.18 -34.86
C ILE A 42 35.89 33.34 -33.58
N THR A 43 36.71 33.73 -32.59
CA THR A 43 36.77 33.03 -31.30
C THR A 43 35.47 33.18 -30.53
N MET A 44 34.93 34.38 -30.40
CA MET A 44 33.62 34.60 -29.77
C MET A 44 32.49 33.83 -30.46
N TYR A 45 32.52 33.73 -31.79
CA TYR A 45 31.55 32.94 -32.54
C TYR A 45 31.70 31.44 -32.25
N ASN A 46 32.92 30.91 -32.26
CA ASN A 46 33.18 29.52 -31.91
C ASN A 46 32.77 29.20 -30.46
N ASP A 47 33.14 30.05 -29.50
CA ASP A 47 32.76 29.91 -28.09
C ASP A 47 31.23 29.97 -27.91
N THR A 48 30.54 30.82 -28.69
CA THR A 48 29.08 30.90 -28.67
C THR A 48 28.44 29.63 -29.25
N VAL A 49 28.98 29.09 -30.35
CA VAL A 49 28.50 27.85 -30.98
C VAL A 49 28.72 26.65 -30.04
N GLU A 50 29.87 26.57 -29.39
CA GLU A 50 30.16 25.53 -28.40
C GLU A 50 29.25 25.64 -27.19
N SER A 51 29.09 26.85 -26.63
CA SER A 51 28.15 27.11 -25.53
C SER A 51 26.71 26.75 -25.88
N GLN A 52 26.28 27.00 -27.13
CA GLN A 52 24.95 26.60 -27.59
C GLN A 52 24.82 25.08 -27.73
N GLY A 53 25.87 24.39 -28.18
CA GLY A 53 25.94 22.92 -28.20
C GLY A 53 25.77 22.32 -26.81
N THR A 54 26.56 22.79 -25.84
CA THR A 54 26.49 22.33 -24.44
C THR A 54 25.12 22.63 -23.82
N GLN A 55 24.56 23.81 -24.05
CA GLN A 55 23.21 24.15 -23.57
C GLN A 55 22.14 23.22 -24.14
N LYS A 56 22.20 22.93 -25.45
CA LYS A 56 21.28 22.00 -26.10
C LYS A 56 21.38 20.59 -25.52
N ASP A 57 22.60 20.10 -25.28
CA ASP A 57 22.80 18.76 -24.70
C ASP A 57 22.26 18.67 -23.27
N HIS A 58 22.49 19.70 -22.44
CA HIS A 58 21.90 19.77 -21.10
C HIS A 58 20.37 19.84 -21.14
N MET A 59 19.80 20.63 -22.05
CA MET A 59 18.35 20.73 -22.22
C MET A 59 17.73 19.40 -22.66
N LEU A 60 18.38 18.68 -23.60
CA LEU A 60 17.90 17.36 -24.05
C LEU A 60 17.99 16.32 -22.95
N ARG A 61 19.09 16.28 -22.18
CA ARG A 61 19.21 15.38 -21.02
C ARG A 61 18.14 15.66 -19.97
N ALA A 62 17.86 16.93 -19.69
CA ALA A 62 16.80 17.32 -18.77
C ALA A 62 15.40 16.92 -19.28
N ASP A 63 15.12 17.09 -20.58
CA ASP A 63 13.85 16.64 -21.20
C ASP A 63 13.69 15.12 -21.09
N TYR A 64 14.73 14.33 -21.41
CA TYR A 64 14.68 12.87 -21.25
C TYR A 64 14.46 12.43 -19.80
N GLN A 65 15.15 13.06 -18.84
CA GLN A 65 14.95 12.78 -17.42
C GLN A 65 13.53 13.10 -16.95
N GLN A 66 12.97 14.24 -17.38
CA GLN A 66 11.59 14.60 -17.03
C GLN A 66 10.57 13.62 -17.61
N ARG A 67 10.77 13.18 -18.86
CA ARG A 67 9.90 12.18 -19.51
C ARG A 67 10.00 10.82 -18.84
N GLU A 68 11.21 10.39 -18.50
CA GLU A 68 11.45 9.17 -17.73
C GLU A 68 10.74 9.22 -16.39
N GLU A 69 10.88 10.30 -15.62
CA GLU A 69 10.19 10.47 -14.34
C GLU A 69 8.67 10.47 -14.48
N ALA A 70 8.14 11.14 -15.51
CA ALA A 70 6.72 11.16 -15.80
C ALA A 70 6.19 9.76 -16.15
N PHE A 71 6.94 8.99 -16.94
CA PHE A 71 6.63 7.60 -17.28
C PHE A 71 6.62 6.71 -16.04
N LEU A 72 7.66 6.77 -15.18
CA LEU A 72 7.73 5.98 -13.96
C LEU A 72 6.60 6.34 -12.98
N ARG A 73 6.24 7.63 -12.87
CA ARG A 73 5.09 8.08 -12.07
C ARG A 73 3.77 7.54 -12.64
N ALA A 74 3.59 7.51 -13.97
CA ALA A 74 2.40 6.95 -14.58
C ALA A 74 2.24 5.45 -14.24
N LEU A 75 3.34 4.68 -14.26
CA LEU A 75 3.31 3.25 -13.91
C LEU A 75 2.79 2.98 -12.50
N THR A 76 3.20 3.78 -11.51
CA THR A 76 2.72 3.62 -10.11
C THR A 76 1.21 3.77 -9.96
N ASN A 77 0.53 4.43 -10.90
CA ASN A 77 -0.91 4.61 -10.91
C ASN A 77 -1.64 3.57 -11.77
N ILE A 78 -1.06 3.13 -12.88
CA ILE A 78 -1.70 2.19 -13.82
C ILE A 78 -1.63 0.77 -13.29
N VAL A 79 -0.45 0.32 -12.84
CA VAL A 79 -0.20 -1.07 -12.41
C VAL A 79 -1.19 -1.59 -11.37
N PRO A 80 -1.46 -0.89 -10.23
CA PRO A 80 -2.40 -1.42 -9.24
C PRO A 80 -3.82 -1.57 -9.80
N ASN A 81 -4.28 -0.65 -10.66
CA ASN A 81 -5.60 -0.76 -11.28
C ASN A 81 -5.70 -1.98 -12.20
N LYS A 82 -4.66 -2.24 -13.00
CA LYS A 82 -4.61 -3.38 -13.91
C LYS A 82 -4.48 -4.70 -13.15
N ALA A 83 -3.70 -4.73 -12.07
CA ALA A 83 -3.60 -5.88 -11.17
C ALA A 83 -4.95 -6.24 -10.55
N MET A 84 -5.71 -5.24 -10.07
CA MET A 84 -7.07 -5.44 -9.58
C MET A 84 -7.99 -6.01 -10.66
N ILE A 85 -7.99 -5.44 -11.88
CA ILE A 85 -8.83 -5.93 -12.98
C ILE A 85 -8.45 -7.37 -13.36
N CYS A 86 -7.17 -7.75 -13.34
CA CYS A 86 -6.75 -9.14 -13.56
C CYS A 86 -7.40 -10.14 -12.58
N MET A 87 -7.82 -9.69 -11.39
CA MET A 87 -8.50 -10.52 -10.39
C MET A 87 -10.03 -10.52 -10.56
N GLN A 88 -10.57 -9.62 -11.37
CA GLN A 88 -12.01 -9.57 -11.62
C GLN A 88 -12.45 -10.66 -12.60
N ASP A 89 -13.67 -11.13 -12.41
CA ASP A 89 -14.32 -12.04 -13.34
C ASP A 89 -14.36 -11.42 -14.74
N ASN A 90 -14.32 -12.28 -15.76
CA ASN A 90 -14.28 -11.92 -17.18
C ASN A 90 -13.00 -11.21 -17.64
N SER A 91 -12.00 -10.98 -16.78
CA SER A 91 -10.73 -10.38 -17.20
C SER A 91 -9.96 -11.24 -18.20
N TYR A 92 -10.20 -12.56 -18.23
CA TYR A 92 -9.61 -13.47 -19.22
C TYR A 92 -10.25 -13.38 -20.62
N ASN A 93 -11.35 -12.63 -20.78
CA ASN A 93 -11.95 -12.39 -22.09
C ASN A 93 -10.99 -11.64 -23.01
N TRP A 94 -11.00 -11.97 -24.31
CA TRP A 94 -10.04 -11.45 -25.29
C TRP A 94 -9.91 -9.92 -25.29
N SER A 95 -11.03 -9.20 -25.34
CA SER A 95 -11.04 -7.73 -25.36
C SER A 95 -10.47 -7.11 -24.09
N THR A 96 -10.69 -7.73 -22.93
CA THR A 96 -10.21 -7.22 -21.64
C THR A 96 -8.75 -7.60 -21.43
N ARG A 97 -8.39 -8.87 -21.65
CA ARG A 97 -7.02 -9.36 -21.39
C ARG A 97 -5.96 -8.64 -22.20
N GLN A 98 -6.25 -8.25 -23.43
CA GLN A 98 -5.30 -7.51 -24.26
C GLN A 98 -4.88 -6.19 -23.57
N THR A 99 -5.84 -5.49 -22.96
CA THR A 99 -5.62 -4.22 -22.26
C THR A 99 -4.89 -4.35 -20.92
N MET A 100 -4.68 -5.58 -20.42
CA MET A 100 -4.02 -5.87 -19.15
C MET A 100 -2.56 -6.29 -19.31
N THR A 101 -2.08 -6.41 -20.55
CA THR A 101 -0.69 -6.81 -20.82
C THR A 101 0.31 -5.72 -20.44
N TRP A 102 1.52 -6.10 -20.05
CA TRP A 102 2.59 -5.15 -19.75
C TRP A 102 2.87 -4.18 -20.92
N ASP A 103 2.81 -4.63 -22.17
CA ASP A 103 2.96 -3.76 -23.35
C ASP A 103 1.87 -2.69 -23.44
N THR A 104 0.61 -3.05 -23.17
CA THR A 104 -0.46 -2.03 -23.11
C THR A 104 -0.27 -1.10 -21.91
N ILE A 105 0.16 -1.62 -20.76
CA ILE A 105 0.45 -0.81 -19.57
C ILE A 105 1.56 0.22 -19.87
N PHE A 106 2.63 -0.22 -20.52
CA PHE A 106 3.74 0.64 -20.93
C PHE A 106 3.31 1.67 -21.98
N SER A 107 2.50 1.27 -22.96
CA SER A 107 1.94 2.17 -23.97
C SER A 107 1.04 3.26 -23.35
N GLU A 108 0.16 2.88 -22.41
CA GLU A 108 -0.68 3.82 -21.66
C GLU A 108 0.17 4.78 -20.82
N ALA A 109 1.22 4.27 -20.15
CA ALA A 109 2.14 5.08 -19.37
C ALA A 109 2.89 6.11 -20.24
N LEU A 110 3.42 5.70 -21.40
CA LEU A 110 4.11 6.58 -22.35
C LEU A 110 3.19 7.66 -22.94
N THR A 111 1.90 7.32 -23.12
CA THR A 111 0.89 8.27 -23.58
C THR A 111 0.58 9.30 -22.49
N LEU A 112 0.37 8.85 -21.24
CA LEU A 112 0.10 9.73 -20.10
C LEU A 112 1.28 10.64 -19.73
N SER A 113 2.51 10.21 -19.97
CA SER A 113 3.71 11.02 -19.76
C SER A 113 3.95 12.05 -20.86
N ASN A 114 3.06 12.19 -21.85
CA ASN A 114 3.21 13.06 -23.03
C ASN A 114 4.54 12.85 -23.78
N THR A 115 5.15 11.66 -23.67
CA THR A 115 6.43 11.34 -24.32
C THR A 115 6.35 11.45 -25.85
N ASN A 116 5.14 11.37 -26.40
CA ASN A 116 4.85 11.37 -27.84
C ASN A 116 4.45 12.73 -28.43
N ALA A 117 4.44 13.84 -27.68
CA ALA A 117 3.93 15.13 -28.19
C ALA A 117 5.05 15.98 -28.85
N PRO A 118 5.11 16.09 -30.19
CA PRO A 118 5.91 17.11 -30.86
C PRO A 118 5.29 18.51 -30.73
N LEU A 119 6.06 19.54 -31.10
CA LEU A 119 5.55 20.90 -31.32
C LEU A 119 4.29 20.88 -32.21
N ASP A 120 3.31 21.73 -31.85
CA ASP A 120 2.04 21.91 -32.56
C ASP A 120 2.23 22.03 -34.08
N THR A 121 1.55 21.17 -34.84
CA THR A 121 1.61 21.08 -36.30
C THR A 121 1.19 22.38 -36.98
N THR A 122 0.34 23.17 -36.33
CA THR A 122 -0.10 24.50 -36.82
C THR A 122 1.06 25.49 -36.82
N LYS A 123 1.91 25.47 -35.79
CA LYS A 123 3.10 26.34 -35.69
C LYS A 123 4.21 25.92 -36.67
N ILE A 124 4.34 24.63 -36.97
CA ILE A 124 5.30 24.12 -37.97
C ILE A 124 4.89 24.57 -39.39
N ALA A 125 3.58 24.54 -39.66
CA ALA A 125 3.02 25.04 -40.91
C ALA A 125 3.19 26.57 -41.06
N ASP A 126 2.93 27.34 -40.01
CA ASP A 126 3.08 28.81 -40.00
C ASP A 126 4.54 29.26 -40.21
N LEU A 127 5.51 28.44 -39.77
CA LEU A 127 6.94 28.72 -39.90
C LEU A 127 7.57 28.14 -41.18
N ASN A 128 6.80 27.42 -42.01
CA ASN A 128 7.22 26.81 -43.29
C ASN A 128 8.52 25.99 -43.20
N ILE A 129 8.69 25.24 -42.12
CA ILE A 129 9.85 24.39 -41.82
C ILE A 129 9.45 22.91 -41.70
N PRO A 130 8.96 22.28 -42.79
CA PRO A 130 8.33 20.95 -42.75
C PRO A 130 9.27 19.81 -42.32
N THR A 131 10.58 20.06 -42.30
CA THR A 131 11.63 19.11 -41.89
C THR A 131 12.36 19.50 -40.61
N ALA A 132 11.99 20.62 -39.97
CA ALA A 132 12.64 21.04 -38.74
C ALA A 132 12.26 20.11 -37.58
N ARG A 133 13.21 19.24 -37.21
CA ARG A 133 13.19 18.56 -35.92
C ARG A 133 13.55 19.60 -34.85
N ASN A 134 12.75 19.70 -33.80
CA ASN A 134 13.07 20.57 -32.69
C ASN A 134 14.35 20.07 -32.01
N GLY A 135 15.39 20.90 -31.94
CA GLY A 135 16.60 20.59 -31.17
C GLY A 135 16.38 20.51 -29.66
N ASN A 136 15.23 21.01 -29.17
CA ASN A 136 14.89 21.13 -27.75
C ASN A 136 13.85 20.09 -27.29
N THR A 137 13.23 19.33 -28.18
CA THR A 137 12.31 18.25 -27.82
C THR A 137 12.58 17.07 -28.76
N ALA A 138 12.95 15.93 -28.21
CA ALA A 138 13.13 14.69 -28.97
C ALA A 138 11.82 14.36 -29.72
N ASN A 139 11.77 14.68 -31.01
CA ASN A 139 10.62 14.50 -31.88
C ASN A 139 10.73 13.12 -32.54
N THR A 140 10.38 12.08 -31.78
CA THR A 140 10.34 10.69 -32.25
C THR A 140 9.06 10.02 -31.75
N THR A 141 8.35 9.35 -32.65
CA THR A 141 7.26 8.41 -32.31
C THR A 141 7.91 7.12 -31.80
N PHE A 142 7.96 6.94 -30.49
CA PHE A 142 8.52 5.73 -29.87
C PHE A 142 7.50 4.59 -29.93
N SER A 143 7.88 3.39 -30.37
CA SER A 143 7.11 2.18 -30.04
C SER A 143 7.59 1.62 -28.69
N VAL A 144 6.72 0.91 -27.96
CA VAL A 144 7.07 0.37 -26.63
C VAL A 144 8.30 -0.54 -26.69
N ASN A 145 8.41 -1.37 -27.73
CA ASN A 145 9.53 -2.31 -27.90
C ASN A 145 10.86 -1.63 -28.23
N ASP A 146 10.82 -0.36 -28.63
CA ASP A 146 12.01 0.45 -28.91
C ASP A 146 12.60 1.08 -27.65
N VAL A 147 11.80 1.20 -26.59
CA VAL A 147 12.16 1.90 -25.35
C VAL A 147 12.27 0.93 -24.18
N ILE A 148 11.50 -0.16 -24.19
CA ILE A 148 11.35 -1.05 -23.04
C ILE A 148 11.64 -2.49 -23.45
N SER A 149 12.48 -3.14 -22.67
CA SER A 149 12.81 -4.56 -22.80
C SER A 149 12.81 -5.24 -21.43
N ASN A 150 12.77 -6.57 -21.42
CA ASN A 150 12.92 -7.33 -20.18
C ASN A 150 14.38 -7.29 -19.69
N LEU A 151 14.60 -7.62 -18.41
CA LEU A 151 15.97 -7.76 -17.92
C LEU A 151 16.63 -8.96 -18.60
N SER A 152 17.85 -8.78 -19.09
CA SER A 152 18.63 -9.82 -19.77
C SER A 152 18.72 -11.10 -18.93
N GLY A 153 18.41 -12.25 -19.54
CA GLY A 153 18.49 -13.57 -18.88
C GLY A 153 17.15 -14.28 -18.67
N ASN A 154 16.00 -13.65 -18.97
CA ASN A 154 14.71 -14.31 -18.80
C ASN A 154 14.28 -15.14 -20.02
N ARG A 155 14.21 -16.47 -19.85
CA ARG A 155 13.59 -17.42 -20.81
C ARG A 155 12.18 -17.79 -20.36
N GLY A 156 11.28 -16.83 -20.28
CA GLY A 156 9.84 -17.14 -20.22
C GLY A 156 9.38 -17.74 -21.55
N PHE A 157 8.59 -18.82 -21.52
CA PHE A 157 7.91 -19.30 -22.73
C PHE A 157 6.82 -18.30 -23.13
N PHE A 158 6.96 -17.74 -24.33
CA PHE A 158 6.06 -16.78 -25.01
C PHE A 158 6.06 -15.35 -24.43
N TYR A 159 6.57 -14.39 -25.22
CA TYR A 159 6.28 -12.94 -25.13
C TYR A 159 6.36 -12.30 -23.72
N SER A 160 7.36 -12.64 -22.91
CA SER A 160 7.58 -11.98 -21.61
C SER A 160 8.09 -10.56 -21.83
N GLN A 161 7.28 -9.58 -21.45
CA GLN A 161 7.57 -8.14 -21.61
C GLN A 161 8.35 -7.58 -20.43
N VAL A 162 8.30 -8.28 -19.29
CA VAL A 162 9.04 -7.96 -18.06
C VAL A 162 9.69 -9.22 -17.50
N THR A 163 10.60 -9.03 -16.55
CA THR A 163 11.15 -10.09 -15.71
C THR A 163 10.32 -10.22 -14.45
N ALA A 164 9.52 -11.29 -14.36
CA ALA A 164 8.66 -11.57 -13.21
C ALA A 164 9.48 -12.08 -12.02
N GLY A 165 9.30 -11.51 -10.83
CA GLY A 165 9.97 -11.92 -9.60
C GLY A 165 9.49 -13.22 -8.97
N THR A 166 9.07 -14.19 -9.77
CA THR A 166 8.59 -15.49 -9.28
C THR A 166 9.44 -16.65 -9.78
N ASN A 167 9.60 -17.70 -8.97
CA ASN A 167 10.38 -18.90 -9.31
C ASN A 167 11.83 -18.60 -9.74
N TYR A 168 12.41 -17.55 -9.17
CA TYR A 168 13.83 -17.23 -9.28
C TYR A 168 14.57 -17.72 -8.03
N THR A 169 15.89 -17.81 -8.10
CA THR A 169 16.73 -17.89 -6.90
C THR A 169 17.02 -16.47 -6.43
N ALA A 170 16.87 -16.20 -5.13
CA ALA A 170 17.22 -14.90 -4.58
C ALA A 170 18.70 -14.56 -4.82
N THR A 171 18.97 -13.30 -5.15
CA THR A 171 20.34 -12.75 -5.32
C THR A 171 20.41 -11.38 -4.65
N THR A 172 21.61 -10.82 -4.52
CA THR A 172 21.79 -9.45 -4.01
C THR A 172 21.22 -8.38 -4.93
N ASP A 173 20.99 -8.71 -6.19
CA ASP A 173 20.59 -7.75 -7.22
C ASP A 173 19.06 -7.50 -7.22
N TYR A 174 18.29 -8.44 -6.67
CA TYR A 174 16.82 -8.42 -6.69
C TYR A 174 16.23 -8.78 -5.33
N PRO A 175 15.01 -8.33 -5.01
CA PRO A 175 14.32 -8.77 -3.81
C PRO A 175 14.08 -10.29 -3.77
N PRO A 176 13.77 -10.84 -2.59
CA PRO A 176 13.42 -12.25 -2.44
C PRO A 176 12.27 -12.61 -3.39
N PRO A 177 12.36 -13.70 -4.17
CA PRO A 177 11.33 -14.10 -5.10
C PRO A 177 10.19 -14.82 -4.38
N LEU A 178 9.02 -14.84 -5.04
CA LEU A 178 7.88 -15.66 -4.62
C LEU A 178 7.82 -16.94 -5.47
N GLU A 179 7.32 -18.02 -4.92
CA GLU A 179 7.09 -19.29 -5.61
C GLU A 179 5.63 -19.41 -6.05
N CYS A 180 5.43 -19.96 -7.24
CA CYS A 180 4.12 -20.30 -7.79
C CYS A 180 4.22 -21.39 -8.88
N SER A 181 3.09 -21.83 -9.42
CA SER A 181 3.09 -22.79 -10.54
C SER A 181 3.82 -22.23 -11.78
N PHE A 182 4.40 -23.11 -12.60
CA PHE A 182 5.08 -22.70 -13.84
C PHE A 182 4.17 -21.90 -14.79
N TRP A 183 2.89 -22.29 -14.86
CA TRP A 183 1.88 -21.57 -15.62
C TRP A 183 1.68 -20.13 -15.09
N HIS A 184 1.54 -19.97 -13.78
CA HIS A 184 1.35 -18.65 -13.16
C HIS A 184 2.60 -17.77 -13.24
N HIS A 185 3.80 -18.33 -13.17
CA HIS A 185 5.03 -17.60 -13.45
C HIS A 185 5.03 -17.02 -14.88
N SER A 186 4.68 -17.85 -15.87
CA SER A 186 4.65 -17.43 -17.27
C SER A 186 3.60 -16.34 -17.53
N MET A 187 2.40 -16.48 -16.94
CA MET A 187 1.38 -15.43 -17.02
C MET A 187 1.81 -14.14 -16.30
N ASN A 188 2.57 -14.24 -15.21
CA ASN A 188 3.06 -13.08 -14.46
C ASN A 188 4.10 -12.25 -15.24
N GLY A 189 4.80 -12.86 -16.21
CA GLY A 189 5.66 -12.15 -17.17
C GLY A 189 4.90 -11.36 -18.24
N ARG A 190 3.59 -11.62 -18.39
CA ARG A 190 2.69 -10.97 -19.36
C ARG A 190 1.67 -10.02 -18.74
N TYR A 191 1.23 -10.30 -17.51
CA TYR A 191 0.22 -9.53 -16.79
C TYR A 191 0.70 -9.22 -15.36
N PRO A 192 0.27 -8.11 -14.73
CA PRO A 192 0.57 -7.79 -13.34
C PRO A 192 -0.28 -8.65 -12.39
N ILE A 193 0.08 -9.91 -12.17
CA ILE A 193 -0.74 -10.85 -11.37
C ILE A 193 -0.48 -10.66 -9.87
N VAL A 194 -1.52 -10.49 -9.08
CA VAL A 194 -1.50 -10.57 -7.60
C VAL A 194 -2.39 -11.74 -7.16
N SER A 195 -1.91 -12.58 -6.25
CA SER A 195 -2.59 -13.84 -5.88
C SER A 195 -2.11 -14.40 -4.53
N TYR A 196 -2.98 -15.15 -3.85
CA TYR A 196 -2.62 -15.98 -2.69
C TYR A 196 -1.82 -17.25 -3.05
N GLU A 197 -1.78 -17.61 -4.33
CA GLU A 197 -0.93 -18.73 -4.79
C GLU A 197 0.56 -18.37 -4.84
N LYS A 198 0.90 -17.08 -4.83
CA LYS A 198 2.29 -16.63 -4.73
C LYS A 198 2.69 -16.56 -3.26
N LYS A 199 3.75 -17.27 -2.91
CA LYS A 199 4.19 -17.45 -1.51
C LYS A 199 5.71 -17.44 -1.41
N TYR A 200 6.24 -17.07 -0.26
CA TYR A 200 7.64 -17.34 0.05
C TYR A 200 7.84 -18.85 0.18
N GLY A 201 8.93 -19.34 -0.40
CA GLY A 201 9.34 -20.74 -0.33
C GLY A 201 10.84 -20.85 -0.12
N SER A 202 11.41 -22.02 -0.43
CA SER A 202 12.84 -22.28 -0.17
C SER A 202 13.77 -21.36 -0.97
N SER A 203 13.30 -20.79 -2.08
CA SER A 203 14.04 -19.78 -2.85
C SER A 203 14.26 -18.45 -2.13
N ALA A 204 13.52 -18.19 -1.04
CA ALA A 204 13.65 -16.99 -0.20
C ALA A 204 14.37 -17.25 1.14
N ASP A 205 14.91 -18.46 1.34
CA ASP A 205 15.61 -18.83 2.58
C ASP A 205 16.83 -17.94 2.86
N GLY A 206 16.91 -17.40 4.07
CA GLY A 206 17.93 -16.43 4.48
C GLY A 206 17.75 -15.00 3.92
N TRP A 207 16.71 -14.75 3.13
CA TRP A 207 16.40 -13.43 2.54
C TRP A 207 15.16 -12.76 3.12
N VAL A 208 14.40 -13.49 3.94
CA VAL A 208 13.24 -13.00 4.70
C VAL A 208 13.49 -13.21 6.19
N GLY A 209 12.86 -12.40 7.05
CA GLY A 209 13.18 -12.35 8.47
C GLY A 209 12.54 -13.42 9.35
N ALA A 210 11.49 -14.12 8.88
CA ALA A 210 10.82 -15.21 9.61
C ALA A 210 10.82 -16.51 8.79
N ASP A 211 10.56 -17.65 9.44
CA ASP A 211 10.56 -18.96 8.78
C ASP A 211 9.52 -19.02 7.64
N TYR A 212 9.98 -19.21 6.40
CA TYR A 212 9.12 -19.26 5.22
C TYR A 212 8.16 -20.46 5.25
N SER A 213 8.50 -21.55 5.95
CA SER A 213 7.65 -22.73 6.04
C SER A 213 6.44 -22.52 6.94
N GLN A 214 6.58 -21.65 7.94
CA GLN A 214 5.50 -21.25 8.86
C GLN A 214 4.73 -20.03 8.34
N TYR A 215 5.44 -19.06 7.74
CA TYR A 215 4.86 -17.80 7.26
C TYR A 215 5.07 -17.61 5.74
N PRO A 216 4.52 -18.51 4.89
CA PRO A 216 4.72 -18.44 3.45
C PRO A 216 3.92 -17.30 2.78
N GLN A 217 2.83 -16.84 3.41
CA GLN A 217 1.94 -15.88 2.77
C GLN A 217 2.38 -14.42 2.93
N TYR A 218 2.93 -14.08 4.09
CA TYR A 218 3.47 -12.77 4.48
C TYR A 218 4.68 -13.00 5.37
N ASN A 219 5.75 -12.28 5.12
CA ASN A 219 7.00 -12.43 5.88
C ASN A 219 7.61 -11.05 6.15
N ILE A 220 8.65 -11.02 6.98
CA ILE A 220 9.40 -9.80 7.28
C ILE A 220 10.33 -9.54 6.10
N VAL A 221 10.12 -8.42 5.42
CA VAL A 221 10.90 -7.97 4.27
C VAL A 221 11.40 -6.55 4.45
N ASP A 222 12.47 -6.21 3.75
CA ASP A 222 13.00 -4.85 3.76
C ASP A 222 11.97 -3.85 3.25
N ALA A 223 11.81 -2.77 4.03
CA ALA A 223 11.04 -1.62 3.62
C ALA A 223 11.74 -0.93 2.45
N PRO A 224 11.03 -0.53 1.39
CA PRO A 224 11.63 0.31 0.38
C PRO A 224 11.99 1.66 1.01
N SER A 225 13.18 2.19 0.66
CA SER A 225 13.55 3.55 1.01
C SER A 225 12.60 4.53 0.32
N MET A 226 11.80 5.24 1.12
CA MET A 226 10.74 6.12 0.61
C MET A 226 10.47 7.28 1.58
N HIS A 227 10.02 8.40 1.03
CA HIS A 227 9.44 9.51 1.80
C HIS A 227 7.97 9.23 2.25
N PHE A 228 7.66 7.97 2.58
CA PHE A 228 6.35 7.56 3.08
C PHE A 228 6.54 6.65 4.30
N ASN A 229 6.21 7.20 5.46
CA ASN A 229 6.51 6.64 6.77
C ASN A 229 5.40 5.70 7.25
N TYR A 230 5.00 4.74 6.40
CA TYR A 230 3.99 3.75 6.80
C TYR A 230 4.46 2.97 8.02
N GLN A 231 5.76 2.78 8.18
CA GLN A 231 6.38 2.24 9.37
C GLN A 231 7.74 2.90 9.60
N ASN A 232 8.13 3.03 10.86
CA ASN A 232 9.41 3.63 11.28
C ASN A 232 10.58 2.62 11.24
N SER A 233 10.32 1.34 10.91
CA SER A 233 11.31 0.27 10.88
C SER A 233 11.89 0.05 9.48
N ALA A 234 13.14 -0.45 9.44
CA ALA A 234 13.80 -0.89 8.21
C ALA A 234 13.09 -2.09 7.53
N SER A 235 12.20 -2.79 8.24
CA SER A 235 11.50 -3.98 7.76
C SER A 235 9.98 -3.89 7.99
N MET A 236 9.18 -4.42 7.06
CA MET A 236 7.72 -4.59 7.20
C MET A 236 7.32 -6.05 7.12
N ILE A 237 6.14 -6.37 7.63
CA ILE A 237 5.46 -7.59 7.22
C ILE A 237 4.73 -7.33 5.91
N ALA A 238 5.15 -8.02 4.85
CA ALA A 238 4.51 -7.90 3.55
C ALA A 238 4.73 -9.15 2.71
N LYS A 239 4.03 -9.19 1.58
CA LYS A 239 4.35 -10.04 0.44
C LYS A 239 4.75 -9.17 -0.73
N HIS A 240 5.97 -9.37 -1.20
CA HIS A 240 6.61 -8.51 -2.19
C HIS A 240 6.52 -9.09 -3.60
N ASN A 241 5.58 -8.59 -4.39
CA ASN A 241 5.53 -8.87 -5.83
C ASN A 241 6.43 -7.87 -6.54
N TRP A 242 7.27 -8.32 -7.48
CA TRP A 242 8.08 -7.41 -8.28
C TRP A 242 8.22 -7.84 -9.73
N TRP A 243 8.42 -6.83 -10.59
CA TRP A 243 8.64 -6.99 -12.04
C TRP A 243 9.74 -6.05 -12.50
N GLY A 244 10.79 -6.61 -13.08
CA GLY A 244 11.95 -5.88 -13.60
C GLY A 244 11.87 -5.62 -15.10
N PHE A 245 12.34 -4.48 -15.55
CA PHE A 245 12.41 -4.09 -16.97
C PHE A 245 13.53 -3.09 -17.19
N THR A 246 13.96 -2.98 -18.43
CA THR A 246 14.92 -1.98 -18.89
C THR A 246 14.18 -0.84 -19.55
N VAL A 247 14.68 0.38 -19.37
CA VAL A 247 14.28 1.57 -20.13
C VAL A 247 15.49 2.13 -20.86
N SER A 248 15.33 2.35 -22.16
CA SER A 248 16.25 3.05 -23.02
C SER A 248 15.54 4.22 -23.69
N PHE A 249 15.68 5.42 -23.09
CA PHE A 249 15.25 6.63 -23.76
C PHE A 249 16.35 7.08 -24.72
N ALA A 250 16.01 7.11 -26.01
CA ALA A 250 16.77 7.74 -27.10
C ALA A 250 18.02 7.02 -27.66
N ASP A 251 18.27 5.73 -27.38
CA ASP A 251 19.30 4.94 -28.11
C ASP A 251 19.11 5.00 -29.63
N GLN A 252 17.87 4.99 -30.09
CA GLN A 252 17.55 5.07 -31.52
C GLN A 252 17.84 6.45 -32.14
N SER A 253 18.00 7.48 -31.31
CA SER A 253 18.33 8.83 -31.73
C SER A 253 19.81 9.18 -31.56
N ASP A 254 20.63 8.31 -30.97
CA ASP A 254 22.05 8.58 -30.68
C ASP A 254 22.82 8.98 -31.95
N THR A 255 22.54 8.32 -33.08
CA THR A 255 23.13 8.68 -34.38
C THR A 255 22.80 10.11 -34.86
N VAL A 256 21.73 10.71 -34.33
CA VAL A 256 21.23 12.04 -34.70
C VAL A 256 21.53 13.09 -33.62
N THR A 257 21.42 12.73 -32.35
CA THR A 257 21.65 13.62 -31.20
C THR A 257 23.10 13.63 -30.77
N LYS A 258 23.87 12.57 -31.05
CA LYS A 258 25.23 12.31 -30.56
C LYS A 258 25.33 12.33 -29.02
N ILE A 259 24.21 12.12 -28.34
CA ILE A 259 24.15 12.04 -26.89
C ILE A 259 24.07 10.57 -26.53
N ALA A 260 25.15 10.03 -25.97
CA ALA A 260 25.17 8.69 -25.41
C ALA A 260 24.06 8.57 -24.34
N THR A 261 23.06 7.74 -24.64
CA THR A 261 21.97 7.41 -23.74
C THR A 261 22.35 6.22 -22.88
N ARG A 262 21.84 6.19 -21.65
CA ARG A 262 22.12 5.11 -20.71
C ARG A 262 20.90 4.19 -20.65
N GLU A 263 21.13 2.93 -20.95
CA GLU A 263 20.20 1.86 -20.59
C GLU A 263 20.10 1.80 -19.06
N LYS A 264 18.90 1.96 -18.52
CA LYS A 264 18.64 1.87 -17.08
C LYS A 264 17.71 0.72 -16.75
N LYS A 265 18.00 0.04 -15.66
CA LYS A 265 17.18 -1.07 -15.17
C LYS A 265 16.26 -0.56 -14.07
N TYR A 266 14.98 -0.88 -14.18
CA TYR A 266 13.96 -0.49 -13.23
C TYR A 266 13.23 -1.72 -12.69
N MET A 267 12.66 -1.56 -11.50
CA MET A 267 11.79 -2.55 -10.90
C MET A 267 10.54 -1.87 -10.35
N ILE A 268 9.37 -2.37 -10.78
CA ILE A 268 8.10 -2.10 -10.12
C ILE A 268 7.94 -3.12 -9.00
N SER A 269 7.76 -2.63 -7.79
CA SER A 269 7.45 -3.41 -6.59
C SER A 269 6.03 -3.13 -6.15
N LEU A 270 5.25 -4.16 -5.87
CA LEU A 270 3.94 -4.10 -5.22
C LEU A 270 4.03 -4.93 -3.94
N TYR A 271 4.02 -4.23 -2.82
CA TYR A 271 3.94 -4.83 -1.49
C TYR A 271 2.48 -5.01 -1.11
N GLU A 272 2.08 -6.24 -0.85
CA GLU A 272 0.81 -6.58 -0.20
C GLU A 272 1.05 -6.54 1.32
N ILE A 273 0.57 -5.48 1.97
CA ILE A 273 0.84 -5.16 3.36
C ILE A 273 -0.43 -5.38 4.19
N PRO A 274 -0.48 -6.44 5.03
CA PRO A 274 -1.55 -6.57 6.00
C PRO A 274 -1.53 -5.39 6.99
N SER A 275 -2.69 -5.03 7.52
CA SER A 275 -2.75 -4.00 8.56
C SER A 275 -1.92 -4.43 9.76
N GLN A 276 -0.91 -3.63 10.08
CA GLN A 276 0.09 -3.91 11.11
C GLN A 276 0.37 -2.70 12.00
N LEU A 277 -0.34 -1.58 11.80
CA LEU A 277 -0.16 -0.36 12.61
C LEU A 277 -1.18 -0.33 13.76
N PRO A 278 -0.83 0.31 14.90
CA PRO A 278 -1.74 0.56 16.02
C PRO A 278 -3.11 1.09 15.58
N ILE A 279 -3.09 2.02 14.62
CA ILE A 279 -4.28 2.60 14.02
C ILE A 279 -4.18 2.56 12.50
N ASN A 280 -5.17 1.92 11.85
CA ASN A 280 -5.30 1.88 10.40
C ASN A 280 -6.72 2.27 9.96
N GLY A 281 -6.86 3.45 9.35
CA GLY A 281 -8.13 4.00 8.90
C GLY A 281 -8.20 4.21 7.39
N ALA A 282 -9.10 3.51 6.70
CA ALA A 282 -9.33 3.80 5.27
C ALA A 282 -10.23 5.02 5.03
N THR A 283 -10.38 5.90 6.03
CA THR A 283 -11.32 7.04 6.08
C THR A 283 -10.67 8.32 6.62
N TYR A 284 -11.47 9.38 6.76
CA TYR A 284 -11.13 10.55 7.57
C TYR A 284 -11.31 10.20 9.05
N THR A 285 -10.22 10.27 9.83
CA THR A 285 -10.20 9.81 11.23
C THR A 285 -9.75 10.93 12.16
N ALA A 286 -10.48 11.10 13.27
CA ALA A 286 -10.15 12.01 14.37
C ALA A 286 -9.54 11.22 15.55
N MET A 287 -8.52 11.80 16.19
CA MET A 287 -7.76 11.18 17.28
C MET A 287 -7.41 12.19 18.38
N GLY A 288 -7.31 11.72 19.63
CA GLY A 288 -6.92 12.54 20.79
C GLY A 288 -8.10 13.12 21.59
N ALA A 289 -9.32 13.08 21.04
CA ALA A 289 -10.54 13.39 21.78
C ALA A 289 -11.70 12.46 21.36
N HIS A 290 -12.73 12.41 22.19
CA HIS A 290 -14.02 11.78 21.91
C HIS A 290 -14.95 12.76 21.17
N THR A 291 -16.05 12.27 20.58
CA THR A 291 -17.03 13.13 19.89
C THR A 291 -17.60 14.25 20.78
N ASP A 292 -17.66 14.03 22.10
CA ASP A 292 -18.14 15.04 23.07
C ASP A 292 -17.09 16.12 23.42
N GLY A 293 -15.88 16.01 22.88
CA GLY A 293 -14.75 16.92 23.13
C GLY A 293 -13.86 16.52 24.31
N THR A 294 -14.19 15.44 25.04
CA THR A 294 -13.34 14.94 26.13
C THR A 294 -12.04 14.38 25.56
N GLU A 295 -10.88 14.83 26.05
CA GLU A 295 -9.57 14.32 25.60
C GLU A 295 -9.34 12.86 26.02
N TRP A 296 -8.54 12.15 25.25
CA TRP A 296 -8.11 10.80 25.59
C TRP A 296 -7.19 10.82 26.81
N ALA A 297 -7.63 10.22 27.92
CA ALA A 297 -6.84 10.15 29.15
C ALA A 297 -5.92 8.92 29.21
N ASN A 298 -6.40 7.75 28.76
CA ASN A 298 -5.74 6.45 28.94
C ASN A 298 -5.47 5.74 27.62
N PHE A 299 -5.04 6.48 26.59
CA PHE A 299 -4.63 5.91 25.30
C PHE A 299 -3.11 5.97 25.18
N HIS A 300 -2.48 4.80 25.06
CA HIS A 300 -1.08 4.67 24.70
C HIS A 300 -0.96 4.17 23.25
N ILE A 301 -0.10 4.81 22.44
CA ILE A 301 0.12 4.42 21.05
C ILE A 301 1.61 4.23 20.84
N SER A 302 2.00 2.98 20.59
CA SER A 302 3.37 2.57 20.29
C SER A 302 3.51 2.26 18.80
N GLY A 303 4.14 3.17 18.06
CA GLY A 303 4.30 3.10 16.60
C GLY A 303 3.62 4.23 15.83
N GLY A 304 3.73 4.16 14.50
CA GLY A 304 3.10 5.10 13.58
C GLY A 304 1.65 4.78 13.26
N ILE A 305 0.87 5.78 12.85
CA ILE A 305 -0.54 5.63 12.47
C ILE A 305 -0.75 5.86 10.96
N PHE A 306 -1.81 5.28 10.42
CA PHE A 306 -2.25 5.56 9.05
C PHE A 306 -3.74 5.89 8.98
N ALA A 307 -4.10 6.97 8.28
CA ALA A 307 -5.46 7.16 7.78
C ALA A 307 -5.52 7.87 6.42
N GLN A 308 -6.63 7.78 5.68
CA GLN A 308 -6.75 8.56 4.42
C GLN A 308 -6.60 10.06 4.67
N ARG A 309 -7.26 10.58 5.70
CA ARG A 309 -7.05 11.94 6.24
C ARG A 309 -7.01 11.84 7.76
N VAL A 310 -6.07 12.53 8.39
CA VAL A 310 -5.91 12.53 9.85
C VAL A 310 -6.28 13.90 10.39
N LYS A 311 -7.04 13.94 11.47
CA LYS A 311 -7.24 15.11 12.32
C LYS A 311 -6.87 14.74 13.74
N THR A 312 -6.01 15.51 14.38
CA THR A 312 -5.76 15.38 15.82
C THR A 312 -6.53 16.47 16.56
N GLU A 313 -7.01 16.11 17.75
CA GLU A 313 -7.83 16.93 18.64
C GLU A 313 -7.27 16.79 20.05
N GLY A 314 -7.32 17.87 20.85
CA GLY A 314 -6.77 17.86 22.20
C GLY A 314 -5.29 17.48 22.25
N SER A 315 -4.90 16.78 23.31
CA SER A 315 -3.57 16.19 23.50
C SER A 315 -3.48 14.84 22.79
N PHE A 316 -2.52 14.70 21.87
CA PHE A 316 -2.31 13.45 21.12
C PHE A 316 -0.81 13.17 20.94
N SER A 317 -0.39 11.91 21.03
CA SER A 317 1.00 11.52 20.85
C SER A 317 1.13 10.24 20.02
N THR A 318 2.07 10.23 19.08
CA THR A 318 2.43 9.06 18.26
C THR A 318 3.85 9.19 17.74
N GLU A 319 4.44 8.11 17.23
CA GLU A 319 5.78 8.17 16.63
C GLU A 319 5.76 8.72 15.20
N ALA A 320 4.71 8.45 14.42
CA ALA A 320 4.62 8.89 13.03
C ALA A 320 3.17 8.98 12.56
N ILE A 321 2.92 9.86 11.58
CA ILE A 321 1.61 10.02 10.96
C ILE A 321 1.76 9.86 9.44
N SER A 322 1.07 8.87 8.89
CA SER A 322 1.01 8.65 7.44
C SER A 322 -0.39 8.86 6.90
N SER A 323 -0.50 9.62 5.81
CA SER A 323 -1.80 9.89 5.18
C SER A 323 -1.74 9.85 3.65
N ARG A 324 -2.92 9.94 3.02
CA ARG A 324 -3.02 10.06 1.55
C ARG A 324 -3.61 11.40 1.11
N LYS A 325 -4.52 11.98 1.89
CA LYS A 325 -5.33 13.15 1.54
C LYS A 325 -5.07 14.35 2.45
N GLY A 326 -4.28 14.21 3.52
CA GLY A 326 -3.89 15.32 4.39
C GLY A 326 -3.88 14.98 5.87
N VAL A 327 -3.24 15.87 6.64
CA VAL A 327 -3.12 15.82 8.10
C VAL A 327 -3.43 17.20 8.66
N GLU A 328 -4.30 17.25 9.66
CA GLU A 328 -4.64 18.44 10.44
C GLU A 328 -4.21 18.21 11.89
N LEU A 329 -3.33 19.06 12.41
CA LEU A 329 -2.78 18.90 13.76
C LEU A 329 -3.41 19.90 14.73
N SER A 330 -3.79 19.43 15.92
CA SER A 330 -4.12 20.28 17.06
C SER A 330 -2.87 21.01 17.58
N GLY A 331 -3.05 22.02 18.43
CA GLY A 331 -1.94 22.77 19.05
C GLY A 331 -1.20 22.04 20.17
N ASN A 332 -1.53 20.77 20.46
CA ASN A 332 -0.86 19.95 21.49
C ASN A 332 -0.63 18.51 20.99
N THR A 333 -0.23 18.37 19.73
CA THR A 333 0.08 17.09 19.11
C THR A 333 1.58 16.84 19.13
N THR A 334 1.99 15.72 19.71
CA THR A 334 3.39 15.27 19.73
C THR A 334 3.59 14.17 18.70
N VAL A 335 4.49 14.39 17.74
CA VAL A 335 4.90 13.36 16.77
C VAL A 335 6.40 13.19 16.82
N ASN A 336 6.87 11.96 17.04
CA ASN A 336 8.30 11.64 17.18
C ASN A 336 9.02 12.55 18.20
N GLY A 337 8.39 12.79 19.35
CA GLY A 337 8.92 13.67 20.41
C GLY A 337 8.84 15.18 20.13
N SER A 338 8.28 15.61 18.99
CA SER A 338 8.12 17.02 18.63
C SER A 338 6.66 17.48 18.78
N THR A 339 6.41 18.52 19.56
CA THR A 339 5.05 19.00 19.88
C THR A 339 4.68 20.28 19.13
N THR A 340 3.49 20.31 18.51
CA THR A 340 2.91 21.51 17.88
C THR A 340 2.56 22.59 18.92
N GLY A 341 2.44 23.85 18.49
CA GLY A 341 1.83 24.92 19.30
C GLY A 341 2.62 25.46 20.50
N THR A 342 3.87 25.04 20.70
CA THR A 342 4.72 25.61 21.77
C THR A 342 5.22 27.02 21.41
N SER A 343 4.98 27.98 22.32
CA SER A 343 5.13 29.44 22.12
C SER A 343 6.56 29.97 21.93
N ALA A 344 7.52 29.14 21.55
CA ALA A 344 8.94 29.48 21.49
C ALA A 344 9.54 29.23 20.10
N GLY A 345 9.01 29.89 19.06
CA GLY A 345 9.75 30.15 17.81
C GLY A 345 10.17 28.94 16.96
N SER A 346 9.78 27.73 17.31
CA SER A 346 10.06 26.51 16.54
C SER A 346 8.79 25.67 16.49
N ASP A 347 7.89 26.00 15.57
CA ASP A 347 6.97 24.97 15.07
C ASP A 347 7.86 23.89 14.42
N PRO A 348 7.96 22.67 14.95
CA PRO A 348 8.78 21.60 14.36
C PRO A 348 8.24 21.16 12.99
N PHE A 349 7.09 21.71 12.56
CA PHE A 349 6.47 21.53 11.26
C PHE A 349 6.37 22.86 10.48
N ALA A 350 7.16 23.88 10.85
CA ALA A 350 7.32 25.12 10.08
C ALA A 350 7.69 24.82 8.61
N SER A 351 7.48 25.79 7.72
CA SER A 351 7.52 25.59 6.26
C SER A 351 8.78 24.92 5.71
N ASN A 352 9.90 24.96 6.42
CA ASN A 352 11.18 24.37 6.03
C ASN A 352 11.64 23.14 6.84
N ALA A 353 10.84 22.68 7.82
CA ALA A 353 11.23 21.57 8.70
C ALA A 353 11.37 20.23 7.94
N ARG A 354 10.49 20.01 6.94
CA ARG A 354 10.56 18.86 6.04
C ARG A 354 11.87 18.85 5.26
N GLU A 355 12.18 19.97 4.61
CA GLU A 355 13.37 20.12 3.77
C GLU A 355 14.65 19.89 4.61
N LEU A 356 14.67 20.39 5.85
CA LEU A 356 15.78 20.17 6.77
C LEU A 356 15.94 18.70 7.18
N SER A 357 14.85 17.98 7.46
CA SER A 357 14.88 16.53 7.73
C SER A 357 15.42 15.76 6.53
N GLU A 358 14.95 16.10 5.33
CA GLU A 358 15.35 15.46 4.08
C GLU A 358 16.83 15.71 3.77
N THR A 359 17.39 16.89 4.09
CA THR A 359 18.85 17.14 3.94
C THR A 359 19.71 16.28 4.86
N LYS A 360 19.15 15.75 5.94
CA LYS A 360 19.82 14.80 6.86
C LYS A 360 19.63 13.34 6.45
N GLY A 361 18.88 13.08 5.37
CA GLY A 361 18.50 11.73 4.96
C GLY A 361 17.43 11.08 5.84
N GLU A 362 16.73 11.87 6.66
CA GLU A 362 15.68 11.38 7.56
C GLU A 362 14.30 11.55 6.94
N THR A 363 13.47 10.50 7.01
CA THR A 363 12.06 10.60 6.61
C THR A 363 11.29 11.45 7.60
N PHE A 364 10.64 12.50 7.11
CA PHE A 364 9.83 13.37 7.96
C PHE A 364 8.70 12.57 8.63
N PRO A 365 8.49 12.71 9.96
CA PRO A 365 7.59 11.84 10.72
C PRO A 365 6.12 11.98 10.33
N ILE A 366 5.77 13.06 9.62
CA ILE A 366 4.47 13.23 8.97
C ILE A 366 4.64 13.07 7.46
N SER A 367 4.06 12.02 6.89
CA SER A 367 4.24 11.70 5.48
C SER A 367 2.91 11.60 4.73
N SER A 368 2.97 11.90 3.43
CA SER A 368 1.85 11.66 2.52
C SER A 368 2.33 10.80 1.36
N ALA A 369 1.53 9.80 0.99
CA ALA A 369 1.82 8.96 -0.18
C ALA A 369 1.96 9.79 -1.48
N SER A 370 1.38 11.00 -1.54
CA SER A 370 1.53 11.93 -2.67
C SER A 370 2.93 12.53 -2.80
N ASN A 371 3.73 12.56 -1.74
CA ASN A 371 4.98 13.32 -1.70
C ASN A 371 6.15 12.58 -2.37
N GLY A 372 6.05 11.25 -2.52
CA GLY A 372 7.14 10.44 -3.06
C GLY A 372 7.25 10.41 -4.59
N GLY A 373 6.22 10.82 -5.34
CA GLY A 373 6.21 10.89 -6.80
C GLY A 373 6.32 9.56 -7.57
N ARG A 374 6.97 8.54 -6.98
CA ARG A 374 7.19 7.16 -7.47
C ARG A 374 6.62 6.11 -6.50
N VAL A 375 5.73 6.54 -5.61
CA VAL A 375 5.07 5.71 -4.61
C VAL A 375 3.56 5.92 -4.72
N SER A 376 2.80 4.84 -4.69
CA SER A 376 1.35 4.86 -4.58
C SER A 376 0.90 3.93 -3.46
N PHE A 377 0.08 4.45 -2.55
CA PHE A 377 -0.50 3.66 -1.46
C PHE A 377 -2.01 3.51 -1.69
N VAL A 378 -2.48 2.28 -1.81
CA VAL A 378 -3.85 1.90 -2.16
C VAL A 378 -4.43 1.03 -1.05
N PRO A 379 -5.22 1.60 -0.12
CA PRO A 379 -5.96 0.82 0.86
C PRO A 379 -7.04 -0.01 0.18
N ILE A 380 -7.06 -1.33 0.41
CA ILE A 380 -8.08 -2.24 -0.13
C ILE A 380 -9.29 -2.21 0.80
N ASN A 381 -10.11 -1.17 0.68
CA ASN A 381 -11.30 -0.98 1.51
C ASN A 381 -12.60 -1.17 0.71
N ARG A 382 -13.30 -2.27 0.98
CA ARG A 382 -14.64 -2.59 0.43
C ARG A 382 -15.81 -1.97 1.22
N GLY A 383 -15.54 -1.29 2.34
CA GLY A 383 -16.59 -0.72 3.20
C GLY A 383 -17.48 -1.82 3.76
N LEU A 384 -18.80 -1.62 3.74
CA LEU A 384 -19.77 -2.59 4.27
C LEU A 384 -19.71 -3.96 3.57
N GLU A 385 -19.31 -3.99 2.30
CA GLU A 385 -19.18 -5.24 1.52
C GLU A 385 -18.10 -6.16 2.10
N PHE A 386 -17.10 -5.62 2.83
CA PHE A 386 -16.08 -6.43 3.50
C PHE A 386 -16.68 -7.46 4.47
N TYR A 387 -17.80 -7.10 5.08
CA TYR A 387 -18.48 -7.88 6.08
C TYR A 387 -19.51 -8.86 5.50
N ASP A 388 -19.83 -8.76 4.21
CA ASP A 388 -20.97 -9.44 3.61
C ASP A 388 -20.54 -10.59 2.69
N ARG A 389 -20.73 -11.82 3.17
CA ARG A 389 -20.41 -13.04 2.41
C ARG A 389 -21.28 -13.21 1.16
N PHE A 390 -22.50 -12.66 1.16
CA PHE A 390 -23.48 -12.80 0.09
C PHE A 390 -23.37 -11.69 -0.97
N HIS A 391 -22.51 -10.70 -0.76
CA HIS A 391 -22.21 -9.68 -1.75
C HIS A 391 -21.38 -10.25 -2.92
N GLY A 392 -21.66 -9.82 -4.16
CA GLY A 392 -20.88 -10.15 -5.35
C GLY A 392 -21.03 -11.61 -5.82
N ASN A 393 -20.09 -12.06 -6.68
CA ASN A 393 -20.18 -13.39 -7.30
C ASN A 393 -19.61 -14.47 -6.36
N GLY A 394 -20.47 -15.38 -5.88
CA GLY A 394 -20.10 -16.63 -5.20
C GLY A 394 -19.13 -16.51 -4.02
N SER A 395 -18.79 -17.64 -3.38
CA SER A 395 -17.78 -17.70 -2.31
C SER A 395 -16.50 -18.39 -2.76
N THR A 396 -16.20 -18.39 -4.06
CA THR A 396 -15.07 -19.16 -4.62
C THR A 396 -13.79 -18.34 -4.54
N SER A 397 -12.72 -18.98 -4.05
CA SER A 397 -11.39 -18.38 -3.98
C SER A 397 -10.79 -18.14 -5.36
N THR A 398 -11.22 -18.93 -6.34
CA THR A 398 -10.79 -18.86 -7.73
C THR A 398 -11.94 -18.41 -8.62
N SER A 399 -11.55 -17.85 -9.76
CA SER A 399 -12.45 -17.54 -10.86
C SER A 399 -11.90 -18.15 -12.13
N SER A 400 -12.70 -19.00 -12.80
CA SER A 400 -12.28 -19.70 -14.02
C SER A 400 -12.17 -18.79 -15.24
N ASN A 401 -12.66 -17.55 -15.15
CA ASN A 401 -12.62 -16.54 -16.21
C ASN A 401 -11.83 -15.28 -15.83
N ALA A 402 -11.03 -15.33 -14.75
CA ALA A 402 -10.10 -14.29 -14.36
C ALA A 402 -8.67 -14.61 -14.84
N ILE A 403 -7.83 -13.59 -15.04
CA ILE A 403 -6.39 -13.75 -15.35
C ILE A 403 -5.63 -14.22 -14.12
N SER A 404 -5.92 -13.62 -12.96
CA SER A 404 -5.36 -14.07 -11.69
C SER A 404 -6.13 -15.28 -11.18
N PRO A 405 -5.44 -16.29 -10.61
CA PRO A 405 -6.12 -17.42 -10.01
C PRO A 405 -6.88 -17.04 -8.72
N THR A 406 -6.56 -15.91 -8.08
CA THR A 406 -7.34 -15.40 -6.93
C THR A 406 -8.37 -14.38 -7.41
N SER A 407 -9.64 -14.59 -7.06
CA SER A 407 -10.71 -13.65 -7.40
C SER A 407 -10.65 -12.36 -6.57
N TRP A 408 -11.06 -11.24 -7.15
CA TRP A 408 -11.05 -9.93 -6.48
C TRP A 408 -11.95 -9.91 -5.24
N ASP A 409 -13.12 -10.51 -5.32
CA ASP A 409 -14.04 -10.56 -4.18
C ASP A 409 -13.48 -11.43 -3.04
N TYR A 410 -12.87 -12.58 -3.35
CA TYR A 410 -12.19 -13.38 -2.32
C TYR A 410 -10.99 -12.65 -1.73
N TYR A 411 -10.26 -11.88 -2.54
CA TYR A 411 -9.13 -11.10 -2.06
C TYR A 411 -9.51 -9.90 -1.18
N SER A 412 -10.63 -9.25 -1.47
CA SER A 412 -10.99 -7.96 -0.88
C SER A 412 -12.13 -8.00 0.15
N ILE A 413 -12.89 -9.09 0.24
CA ILE A 413 -14.00 -9.27 1.19
C ILE A 413 -13.60 -10.26 2.28
N GLY A 414 -13.41 -9.77 3.50
CA GLY A 414 -13.01 -10.60 4.65
C GLY A 414 -13.99 -11.74 4.95
N ALA A 415 -15.30 -11.51 4.82
CA ALA A 415 -16.31 -12.53 5.07
C ALA A 415 -16.21 -13.73 4.11
N LYS A 416 -15.70 -13.52 2.88
CA LYS A 416 -15.49 -14.60 1.90
C LYS A 416 -14.22 -15.41 2.16
N GLN A 417 -13.26 -14.83 2.87
CA GLN A 417 -11.98 -15.47 3.23
C GLN A 417 -12.12 -16.42 4.42
N CYS A 418 -13.17 -16.25 5.23
CA CYS A 418 -13.42 -17.11 6.38
C CYS A 418 -13.58 -18.58 5.99
N ARG A 419 -12.93 -19.46 6.76
CA ARG A 419 -12.90 -20.90 6.54
C ARG A 419 -14.14 -21.60 7.08
N MET A 420 -14.71 -21.08 8.15
CA MET A 420 -15.99 -21.47 8.71
C MET A 420 -17.07 -20.44 8.40
N ARG A 421 -18.31 -20.90 8.31
CA ARG A 421 -19.47 -20.08 7.92
C ARG A 421 -20.67 -20.44 8.78
N LEU A 422 -21.31 -19.45 9.36
CA LEU A 422 -22.58 -19.58 10.05
C LEU A 422 -23.59 -18.67 9.36
N ASP A 423 -24.43 -19.26 8.52
CA ASP A 423 -25.50 -18.55 7.83
C ASP A 423 -26.78 -18.62 8.65
N ILE A 424 -27.47 -17.49 8.84
CA ILE A 424 -28.86 -17.51 9.28
C ILE A 424 -29.73 -17.74 8.04
N ILE A 425 -30.38 -18.90 7.96
CA ILE A 425 -31.14 -19.33 6.77
C ILE A 425 -32.66 -19.29 6.99
N GLY A 426 -33.11 -19.11 8.23
CA GLY A 426 -34.52 -18.95 8.57
C GLY A 426 -34.71 -18.00 9.75
N VAL A 427 -35.77 -17.21 9.67
CA VAL A 427 -36.27 -16.31 10.74
C VAL A 427 -37.77 -16.53 10.93
N THR A 428 -38.34 -15.99 12.01
CA THR A 428 -39.77 -16.12 12.33
C THR A 428 -40.66 -15.49 11.25
N SER A 429 -40.34 -14.28 10.79
CA SER A 429 -41.04 -13.61 9.68
C SER A 429 -40.23 -12.44 9.12
N ALA A 430 -40.69 -11.81 8.03
CA ALA A 430 -40.07 -10.59 7.51
C ALA A 430 -40.01 -9.43 8.52
N THR A 431 -40.95 -9.37 9.48
CA THR A 431 -41.00 -8.34 10.52
C THR A 431 -40.38 -8.77 11.84
N ASP A 432 -40.10 -10.06 12.01
CA ASP A 432 -39.47 -10.64 13.19
C ASP A 432 -38.27 -11.47 12.76
N GLN A 433 -37.10 -10.83 12.80
CA GLN A 433 -35.83 -11.40 12.38
C GLN A 433 -35.24 -12.39 13.40
N THR A 434 -36.01 -12.82 14.42
CA THR A 434 -35.57 -13.87 15.35
C THR A 434 -35.19 -15.14 14.59
N PRO A 435 -33.94 -15.64 14.71
CA PRO A 435 -33.49 -16.81 13.97
C PRO A 435 -34.26 -18.07 14.36
N THR A 436 -34.66 -18.86 13.35
CA THR A 436 -35.33 -20.15 13.51
C THR A 436 -34.54 -21.30 12.88
N SER A 437 -33.64 -20.99 11.94
CA SER A 437 -32.76 -21.96 11.31
C SER A 437 -31.41 -21.35 10.94
N ILE A 438 -30.34 -22.10 11.19
CA ILE A 438 -28.95 -21.75 10.87
C ILE A 438 -28.28 -22.88 10.09
N ARG A 439 -27.30 -22.52 9.27
CA ARG A 439 -26.44 -23.45 8.54
C ARG A 439 -24.99 -23.17 8.91
N PHE A 440 -24.34 -24.17 9.51
CA PHE A 440 -22.93 -24.09 9.88
C PHE A 440 -22.09 -24.94 8.93
N SER A 441 -21.04 -24.35 8.37
CA SER A 441 -20.08 -25.04 7.50
C SER A 441 -18.66 -24.89 8.05
N TYR A 442 -17.89 -25.97 8.06
CA TYR A 442 -16.51 -26.04 8.53
C TYR A 442 -15.72 -27.10 7.73
N TRP A 443 -14.39 -27.08 7.82
CA TRP A 443 -13.56 -28.11 7.18
C TRP A 443 -13.40 -29.30 8.10
N ALA A 444 -13.63 -30.51 7.61
CA ALA A 444 -13.36 -31.75 8.30
C ALA A 444 -12.13 -32.44 7.72
N ASP A 445 -11.36 -33.07 8.59
CA ASP A 445 -10.20 -33.87 8.18
C ASP A 445 -10.65 -35.24 7.67
N VAL A 446 -9.91 -35.78 6.71
CA VAL A 446 -9.94 -37.19 6.34
C VAL A 446 -8.63 -37.80 6.82
N PRO A 447 -8.65 -38.57 7.92
CA PRO A 447 -7.41 -39.09 8.49
C PRO A 447 -6.59 -39.89 7.45
N ASN A 448 -5.33 -39.48 7.23
CA ASN A 448 -4.32 -40.17 6.43
C ASN A 448 -4.47 -40.13 4.90
N ASP A 449 -5.24 -39.22 4.30
CA ASP A 449 -5.34 -39.16 2.83
C ASP A 449 -4.25 -38.29 2.16
N GLY A 450 -3.58 -37.42 2.92
CA GLY A 450 -2.55 -36.51 2.40
C GLY A 450 -3.10 -35.41 1.48
N TYR A 451 -4.42 -35.24 1.42
CA TYR A 451 -5.11 -34.18 0.69
C TYR A 451 -5.79 -33.23 1.70
N GLY A 452 -6.12 -32.01 1.28
CA GLY A 452 -6.82 -31.07 2.16
C GLY A 452 -8.21 -31.60 2.55
N GLY A 453 -8.68 -31.25 3.75
CA GLY A 453 -10.00 -31.65 4.26
C GLY A 453 -11.16 -31.29 3.32
N TYR A 454 -12.39 -31.66 3.69
CA TYR A 454 -13.60 -31.32 2.92
C TYR A 454 -14.56 -30.47 3.74
N MET A 455 -15.33 -29.61 3.08
CA MET A 455 -16.31 -28.77 3.77
C MET A 455 -17.54 -29.59 4.17
N VAL A 456 -17.75 -29.73 5.48
CA VAL A 456 -18.98 -30.26 6.06
C VAL A 456 -19.98 -29.12 6.26
N THR A 457 -21.27 -29.42 6.11
CA THR A 457 -22.35 -28.45 6.34
C THR A 457 -23.46 -29.10 7.13
N GLU A 458 -23.81 -28.51 8.26
CA GLU A 458 -24.87 -28.93 9.16
C GLU A 458 -25.96 -27.85 9.22
N THR A 459 -27.22 -28.25 9.25
CA THR A 459 -28.36 -27.32 9.37
C THR A 459 -29.09 -27.59 10.68
N PHE A 460 -29.33 -26.54 11.46
CA PHE A 460 -30.02 -26.60 12.74
C PHE A 460 -31.31 -25.82 12.66
N THR A 461 -32.41 -26.41 13.12
CA THR A 461 -33.74 -25.80 13.12
C THR A 461 -34.37 -25.89 14.50
N LYS A 462 -34.92 -24.77 14.99
CA LYS A 462 -35.60 -24.72 16.29
C LYS A 462 -36.80 -25.66 16.32
N GLY A 463 -36.98 -26.34 17.46
CA GLY A 463 -37.99 -27.39 17.65
C GLY A 463 -37.68 -28.73 16.96
N SER A 464 -36.49 -28.87 16.35
CA SER A 464 -36.04 -30.12 15.72
C SER A 464 -34.70 -30.57 16.29
N ASN A 465 -33.60 -30.04 15.76
CA ASN A 465 -32.24 -30.46 16.08
C ASN A 465 -31.33 -29.31 16.55
N TRP A 466 -31.88 -28.11 16.71
CA TRP A 466 -31.18 -27.00 17.36
C TRP A 466 -31.46 -27.04 18.87
N PRO A 467 -30.46 -27.41 19.71
CA PRO A 467 -30.67 -27.53 21.14
C PRO A 467 -31.14 -26.21 21.79
N ASP A 468 -31.88 -26.35 22.89
CA ASP A 468 -32.25 -25.22 23.73
C ASP A 468 -31.16 -24.94 24.75
N VAL A 469 -30.91 -23.67 25.07
CA VAL A 469 -29.81 -23.22 25.94
C VAL A 469 -29.76 -23.96 27.28
N GLY A 470 -30.93 -24.32 27.83
CA GLY A 470 -31.06 -24.99 29.13
C GLY A 470 -30.92 -26.51 29.11
N SER A 471 -30.77 -27.16 27.95
CA SER A 471 -30.58 -28.62 27.87
C SER A 471 -29.11 -29.02 28.03
N ASP A 472 -28.85 -30.28 28.36
CA ASP A 472 -27.48 -30.82 28.46
C ASP A 472 -26.72 -30.68 27.13
N GLU A 473 -27.39 -30.91 26.00
CA GLU A 473 -26.84 -30.66 24.66
C GLU A 473 -26.60 -29.18 24.40
N GLY A 474 -27.50 -28.30 24.87
CA GLY A 474 -27.37 -26.85 24.74
C GLY A 474 -26.17 -26.26 25.48
N GLN A 475 -25.76 -26.87 26.59
CA GLN A 475 -24.57 -26.44 27.35
C GLN A 475 -23.26 -26.64 26.58
N THR A 476 -23.20 -27.60 25.66
CA THR A 476 -22.00 -27.87 24.84
C THR A 476 -22.13 -27.31 23.41
N PHE A 477 -23.34 -27.00 22.97
CA PHE A 477 -23.60 -26.44 21.64
C PHE A 477 -23.17 -24.96 21.56
N PRO A 478 -22.44 -24.55 20.50
CA PRO A 478 -21.83 -23.21 20.44
C PRO A 478 -22.75 -22.09 19.94
N PHE A 479 -23.93 -22.40 19.40
CA PHE A 479 -24.80 -21.40 18.75
C PHE A 479 -26.19 -21.37 19.37
N HIS A 480 -26.65 -20.20 19.81
CA HIS A 480 -27.95 -20.07 20.45
C HIS A 480 -28.71 -18.84 19.94
N VAL A 481 -30.03 -18.87 20.11
CA VAL A 481 -30.87 -17.69 19.91
C VAL A 481 -31.01 -16.99 21.24
N GLN A 482 -30.67 -15.71 21.29
CA GLN A 482 -30.78 -14.88 22.49
C GLN A 482 -31.28 -13.49 22.12
N ASN A 483 -31.88 -12.80 23.09
CA ASN A 483 -32.15 -11.39 22.97
C ASN A 483 -31.09 -10.63 23.76
N SER A 484 -30.54 -9.57 23.17
CA SER A 484 -29.76 -8.59 23.94
C SER A 484 -30.61 -7.99 25.07
N ALA A 485 -29.96 -7.37 26.06
CA ALA A 485 -30.63 -6.64 27.13
C ALA A 485 -31.56 -5.52 26.61
N THR A 486 -31.26 -4.98 25.42
CA THR A 486 -32.09 -4.01 24.69
C THR A 486 -33.25 -4.62 23.90
N GLY A 487 -33.41 -5.94 23.92
CA GLY A 487 -34.48 -6.66 23.24
C GLY A 487 -34.24 -6.96 21.76
N TYR A 488 -33.02 -6.74 21.24
CA TYR A 488 -32.69 -7.08 19.85
C TYR A 488 -32.52 -8.60 19.69
N PRO A 489 -33.12 -9.21 18.64
CA PRO A 489 -32.88 -10.61 18.32
C PRO A 489 -31.41 -10.80 17.94
N CYS A 490 -30.76 -11.80 18.53
CA CYS A 490 -29.36 -12.09 18.31
C CYS A 490 -29.14 -13.59 18.08
N VAL A 491 -28.13 -13.91 17.26
CA VAL A 491 -27.43 -15.19 17.36
C VAL A 491 -26.31 -15.02 18.37
N ALA A 492 -26.29 -15.84 19.41
CA ALA A 492 -25.22 -15.94 20.39
C ALA A 492 -24.21 -16.99 19.95
N ILE A 493 -22.92 -16.65 20.00
CA ILE A 493 -21.80 -17.53 19.72
C ILE A 493 -20.94 -17.65 20.97
N TYR A 494 -20.73 -18.90 21.36
CA TYR A 494 -19.85 -19.30 22.46
C TYR A 494 -18.53 -19.84 21.87
N LEU A 495 -17.48 -19.02 21.81
CA LEU A 495 -16.26 -19.37 21.06
C LEU A 495 -15.47 -20.52 21.70
N GLU A 496 -15.38 -20.56 23.04
CA GLU A 496 -14.72 -21.67 23.73
C GLU A 496 -15.44 -23.00 23.47
N ARG A 497 -16.78 -22.96 23.41
CA ARG A 497 -17.61 -24.13 23.06
C ARG A 497 -17.45 -24.51 21.59
N LEU A 498 -17.19 -23.56 20.71
CA LEU A 498 -16.97 -23.84 19.28
C LEU A 498 -15.72 -24.71 19.07
N ALA A 499 -14.62 -24.39 19.74
CA ALA A 499 -13.41 -25.20 19.68
C ALA A 499 -13.67 -26.63 20.17
N ALA A 500 -14.32 -26.78 21.32
CA ALA A 500 -14.70 -28.09 21.86
C ALA A 500 -15.65 -28.86 20.91
N TYR A 501 -16.65 -28.18 20.36
CA TYR A 501 -17.61 -28.75 19.42
C TYR A 501 -16.93 -29.29 18.16
N LEU A 502 -16.05 -28.50 17.55
CA LEU A 502 -15.30 -28.89 16.35
C LEU A 502 -14.43 -30.14 16.61
N ALA A 503 -13.78 -30.21 17.78
CA ALA A 503 -13.00 -31.39 18.17
C ALA A 503 -13.87 -32.66 18.24
N THR A 504 -15.13 -32.58 18.68
CA THR A 504 -16.07 -33.73 18.68
C THR A 504 -16.54 -34.15 17.28
N LYS A 505 -16.37 -33.28 16.28
CA LYS A 505 -16.92 -33.42 14.93
C LYS A 505 -15.90 -33.85 13.88
N ASN A 506 -14.72 -34.29 14.31
CA ASN A 506 -13.59 -34.60 13.43
C ASN A 506 -13.29 -33.42 12.47
N ALA A 507 -13.43 -32.19 12.98
CA ALA A 507 -13.05 -31.01 12.24
C ALA A 507 -11.53 -31.02 12.00
N ASP A 508 -11.12 -30.44 10.87
CA ASP A 508 -9.72 -30.22 10.55
C ASP A 508 -9.05 -29.29 11.59
N HIS A 509 -7.72 -29.30 11.61
CA HIS A 509 -6.91 -28.57 12.59
C HIS A 509 -7.32 -27.09 12.67
N PHE A 510 -7.12 -26.49 13.85
CA PHE A 510 -7.48 -25.09 14.08
C PHE A 510 -6.62 -24.10 13.29
N ASP A 511 -5.58 -24.53 12.58
CA ASP A 511 -4.87 -23.69 11.59
C ASP A 511 -5.68 -23.51 10.29
N ILE A 512 -6.64 -24.39 10.02
CA ILE A 512 -7.57 -24.29 8.90
C ILE A 512 -8.90 -23.72 9.39
N ASN A 513 -9.47 -24.24 10.48
CA ASN A 513 -10.73 -23.75 11.04
C ASN A 513 -10.51 -22.55 12.00
N ASN A 514 -9.77 -21.53 11.55
CA ASN A 514 -9.39 -20.34 12.35
C ASN A 514 -10.21 -19.07 12.06
N SER A 515 -11.24 -19.13 11.22
CA SER A 515 -11.97 -17.92 10.84
C SER A 515 -13.45 -18.18 10.60
N LEU A 516 -14.32 -17.36 11.16
CA LEU A 516 -15.77 -17.52 11.13
C LEU A 516 -16.45 -16.30 10.50
N SER A 517 -17.18 -16.53 9.42
CA SER A 517 -18.12 -15.55 8.87
C SER A 517 -19.52 -15.85 9.40
N VAL A 518 -20.22 -14.84 9.90
CA VAL A 518 -21.60 -14.95 10.39
C VAL A 518 -22.48 -13.95 9.65
N ASN A 519 -23.39 -14.43 8.82
CA ASN A 519 -24.18 -13.56 7.94
C ASN A 519 -25.62 -14.08 7.76
N PRO A 520 -26.62 -13.18 7.68
CA PRO A 520 -27.97 -13.54 7.28
C PRO A 520 -28.05 -13.81 5.77
N ASP A 521 -28.68 -14.92 5.37
CA ASP A 521 -28.87 -15.33 3.97
C ASP A 521 -30.07 -14.62 3.34
N TYR A 522 -29.95 -13.30 3.19
CA TYR A 522 -30.97 -12.44 2.59
C TYR A 522 -31.14 -12.65 1.07
N VAL A 523 -30.19 -13.36 0.43
CA VAL A 523 -30.22 -13.64 -1.01
C VAL A 523 -31.13 -14.82 -1.31
N ASN A 524 -31.08 -15.89 -0.51
CA ASN A 524 -31.86 -17.10 -0.76
C ASN A 524 -33.18 -17.17 0.03
N ASN A 525 -33.39 -16.28 1.01
CA ASN A 525 -34.62 -16.22 1.79
C ASN A 525 -35.16 -14.78 1.91
N LEU A 526 -36.28 -14.50 1.24
CA LEU A 526 -36.91 -13.17 1.20
C LEU A 526 -37.46 -12.68 2.55
N ASN A 527 -37.64 -13.56 3.54
CA ASN A 527 -38.03 -13.16 4.89
C ASN A 527 -36.84 -12.60 5.69
N ILE A 528 -35.61 -12.84 5.24
CA ILE A 528 -34.41 -12.38 5.91
C ILE A 528 -34.03 -11.03 5.31
N SER A 529 -33.94 -10.02 6.17
CA SER A 529 -33.54 -8.68 5.76
C SER A 529 -32.02 -8.55 5.74
N GLN A 530 -31.48 -7.87 4.73
CA GLN A 530 -30.08 -7.44 4.79
C GLN A 530 -29.93 -6.41 5.92
N PRO A 531 -28.98 -6.57 6.86
CA PRO A 531 -28.75 -5.61 7.93
C PRO A 531 -28.51 -4.20 7.38
N SER A 532 -29.13 -3.21 7.99
CA SER A 532 -28.98 -1.82 7.59
C SER A 532 -27.76 -1.16 8.27
N PHE A 533 -27.26 -0.08 7.67
CA PHE A 533 -26.24 0.76 8.29
C PHE A 533 -26.56 2.26 8.10
N PRO A 534 -26.69 3.05 9.19
CA PRO A 534 -26.60 2.65 10.60
C PRO A 534 -27.63 1.59 11.01
N THR A 535 -27.26 0.72 11.95
CA THR A 535 -28.06 -0.48 12.26
C THR A 535 -29.38 -0.14 12.96
N SER A 536 -30.48 -0.70 12.46
CA SER A 536 -31.83 -0.45 12.96
C SER A 536 -32.18 -1.33 14.16
N ALA A 537 -33.12 -0.90 15.00
CA ALA A 537 -33.55 -1.66 16.18
C ALA A 537 -34.20 -3.03 15.86
N GLY A 538 -34.68 -3.25 14.63
CA GLY A 538 -35.22 -4.55 14.21
C GLY A 538 -34.18 -5.48 13.55
N ASP A 539 -32.97 -4.98 13.30
CA ASP A 539 -31.93 -5.74 12.62
C ASP A 539 -31.36 -6.81 13.55
N LEU A 540 -31.08 -7.98 12.99
CA LEU A 540 -30.42 -9.07 13.68
C LEU A 540 -29.04 -8.65 14.19
N GLY A 541 -28.74 -9.02 15.44
CA GLY A 541 -27.42 -8.86 16.05
C GLY A 541 -26.65 -10.17 16.18
N LEU A 542 -25.36 -10.03 16.46
CA LEU A 542 -24.48 -11.10 16.88
C LEU A 542 -24.02 -10.82 18.31
N MET A 543 -24.13 -11.81 19.19
CA MET A 543 -23.62 -11.74 20.55
C MET A 543 -22.45 -12.70 20.73
N LEU A 544 -21.36 -12.20 21.28
CA LEU A 544 -20.17 -12.97 21.59
C LEU A 544 -20.09 -13.23 23.10
N LEU A 545 -20.07 -14.50 23.47
CA LEU A 545 -20.06 -15.03 24.84
C LEU A 545 -18.98 -16.12 24.97
N ASP A 546 -18.62 -16.48 26.21
CA ASP A 546 -17.60 -17.49 26.56
C ASP A 546 -16.41 -17.49 25.57
N SER A 547 -15.68 -16.36 25.53
CA SER A 547 -14.62 -16.09 24.55
C SER A 547 -13.29 -15.68 25.18
N LYS A 548 -13.10 -16.03 26.46
CA LYS A 548 -11.95 -15.59 27.26
C LYS A 548 -10.66 -16.26 26.79
N ASP A 549 -10.74 -17.55 26.51
CA ASP A 549 -9.61 -18.39 26.14
C ASP A 549 -9.70 -18.83 24.66
N LEU A 550 -8.81 -18.29 23.83
CA LEU A 550 -8.66 -18.69 22.42
C LEU A 550 -7.36 -19.45 22.16
N THR A 551 -6.70 -19.97 23.19
CA THR A 551 -5.39 -20.64 23.05
C THR A 551 -5.43 -21.92 22.20
N ALA A 552 -6.62 -22.48 21.95
CA ALA A 552 -6.83 -23.56 20.99
C ALA A 552 -6.51 -23.14 19.54
N TYR A 553 -6.61 -21.85 19.21
CA TYR A 553 -6.35 -21.30 17.88
C TYR A 553 -4.92 -20.78 17.77
N THR A 554 -3.96 -21.68 17.60
CA THR A 554 -2.51 -21.35 17.58
C THR A 554 -2.10 -20.41 16.45
N SER A 555 -2.77 -20.48 15.29
CA SER A 555 -2.60 -19.53 14.18
C SER A 555 -3.51 -18.29 14.26
N GLY A 556 -4.11 -18.05 15.44
CA GLY A 556 -5.06 -16.98 15.67
C GLY A 556 -6.49 -17.30 15.26
N PHE A 557 -7.42 -16.39 15.57
CA PHE A 557 -8.84 -16.49 15.24
C PHE A 557 -9.37 -15.19 14.62
N SER A 558 -10.28 -15.31 13.65
CA SER A 558 -10.95 -14.14 13.05
C SER A 558 -12.46 -14.32 12.99
N MET A 559 -13.21 -13.28 13.31
CA MET A 559 -14.66 -13.26 13.13
C MET A 559 -15.08 -12.07 12.26
N VAL A 560 -15.92 -12.34 11.26
CA VAL A 560 -16.45 -11.32 10.34
C VAL A 560 -17.97 -11.42 10.27
N THR A 561 -18.67 -10.31 10.49
CA THR A 561 -20.13 -10.26 10.37
C THR A 561 -20.61 -8.92 9.83
N ASN A 562 -21.67 -8.92 9.01
CA ASN A 562 -22.37 -7.71 8.57
C ASN A 562 -23.47 -7.26 9.55
N MET A 563 -23.60 -7.94 10.69
CA MET A 563 -24.52 -7.57 11.77
C MET A 563 -23.81 -6.70 12.80
N ARG A 564 -24.58 -6.05 13.69
CA ARG A 564 -24.00 -5.45 14.91
C ARG A 564 -23.39 -6.56 15.77
N LEU A 565 -22.18 -6.35 16.29
CA LEU A 565 -21.52 -7.27 17.21
C LEU A 565 -21.61 -6.72 18.64
N ILE A 566 -22.19 -7.51 19.54
CA ILE A 566 -22.24 -7.25 20.98
C ILE A 566 -21.22 -8.19 21.64
N ILE A 567 -20.18 -7.61 22.21
CA ILE A 567 -19.14 -8.31 22.97
C ILE A 567 -19.60 -8.32 24.42
N ALA A 568 -20.21 -9.40 24.88
CA ALA A 568 -20.88 -9.44 26.18
C ALA A 568 -19.90 -9.66 27.35
N ASP A 569 -18.83 -10.42 27.13
CA ASP A 569 -17.80 -10.79 28.11
C ASP A 569 -16.38 -10.48 27.63
N ASP A 570 -15.37 -10.75 28.47
CA ASP A 570 -13.95 -10.66 28.12
C ASP A 570 -13.62 -11.54 26.89
N VAL A 571 -12.74 -11.03 26.03
CA VAL A 571 -12.34 -11.71 24.80
C VAL A 571 -10.82 -11.86 24.76
N ASN A 572 -10.35 -13.10 24.60
CA ASN A 572 -8.94 -13.43 24.35
C ASN A 572 -7.94 -12.85 25.37
N VAL A 573 -8.23 -13.04 26.65
CA VAL A 573 -7.38 -12.55 27.77
C VAL A 573 -6.54 -13.66 28.41
N THR A 574 -6.50 -14.86 27.80
CA THR A 574 -5.61 -15.96 28.21
C THR A 574 -4.36 -15.97 27.32
N ALA A 575 -3.20 -15.74 27.92
CA ALA A 575 -1.91 -15.77 27.23
C ALA A 575 -1.46 -17.21 26.88
N THR A 576 -0.62 -17.33 25.86
CA THR A 576 0.01 -18.57 25.41
C THR A 576 1.50 -18.38 25.13
N THR A 577 2.17 -19.44 24.71
CA THR A 577 3.60 -19.42 24.36
C THR A 577 3.80 -18.71 23.03
N ALA A 578 4.66 -17.69 22.99
CA ALA A 578 5.09 -17.05 21.76
C ALA A 578 5.87 -18.04 20.86
N PRO A 579 5.75 -17.95 19.52
CA PRO A 579 6.59 -18.72 18.61
C PRO A 579 8.09 -18.49 18.83
N ALA A 580 8.90 -19.52 18.56
CA ALA A 580 10.32 -19.52 18.91
C ALA A 580 11.15 -18.46 18.17
N ASP A 581 10.69 -18.01 17.00
CA ASP A 581 11.32 -16.97 16.18
C ASP A 581 10.85 -15.55 16.52
N MET A 582 9.88 -15.40 17.45
CA MET A 582 9.36 -14.11 17.89
C MET A 582 10.06 -13.65 19.17
N THR A 583 10.61 -12.42 19.16
CA THR A 583 11.16 -11.78 20.35
C THR A 583 10.14 -10.81 20.95
N MET A 584 9.72 -11.07 22.19
CA MET A 584 8.78 -10.23 22.95
C MET A 584 9.54 -9.29 23.89
N ALA A 585 8.96 -8.13 24.21
CA ALA A 585 9.53 -7.26 25.24
C ALA A 585 9.47 -7.94 26.62
N SER A 586 10.38 -7.57 27.53
CA SER A 586 10.43 -8.17 28.86
C SER A 586 9.12 -7.94 29.62
N GLY A 587 8.47 -9.03 30.05
CA GLY A 587 7.20 -8.97 30.76
C GLY A 587 5.95 -8.91 29.86
N GLU A 588 6.13 -8.84 28.54
CA GLU A 588 5.00 -8.87 27.59
C GLU A 588 4.46 -10.30 27.44
N LEU A 589 3.14 -10.43 27.50
CA LEU A 589 2.43 -11.69 27.28
C LEU A 589 2.03 -11.82 25.81
N PHE A 590 2.15 -13.02 25.27
CA PHE A 590 1.68 -13.33 23.93
C PHE A 590 0.25 -13.90 24.01
N TYR A 591 -0.66 -13.31 23.25
CA TYR A 591 -2.03 -13.79 23.11
C TYR A 591 -2.22 -14.32 21.68
N PRO A 592 -3.05 -15.37 21.48
CA PRO A 592 -3.42 -15.79 20.13
C PRO A 592 -3.91 -14.59 19.30
N PRO A 593 -3.47 -14.42 18.04
CA PRO A 593 -3.91 -13.30 17.22
C PRO A 593 -5.43 -13.29 17.06
N LEU A 594 -6.07 -12.13 17.25
CA LEU A 594 -7.52 -12.00 17.13
C LEU A 594 -7.87 -10.85 16.20
N SER A 595 -8.81 -11.07 15.28
CA SER A 595 -9.50 -9.97 14.58
C SER A 595 -11.02 -10.11 14.64
N LEU A 596 -11.68 -9.01 15.00
CA LEU A 596 -13.13 -8.89 15.04
C LEU A 596 -13.57 -7.80 14.06
N PHE A 597 -14.33 -8.18 13.04
CA PHE A 597 -14.81 -7.28 11.99
C PHE A 597 -16.33 -7.23 12.00
N ALA A 598 -16.87 -6.06 12.31
CA ALA A 598 -18.29 -5.76 12.25
C ALA A 598 -18.50 -4.30 11.87
N PRO A 599 -19.61 -3.94 11.22
CA PRO A 599 -19.96 -2.55 10.91
C PRO A 599 -20.22 -1.72 12.18
N GLU A 600 -20.73 -2.34 13.25
CA GLU A 600 -20.90 -1.74 14.57
C GLU A 600 -20.47 -2.73 15.64
N LYS A 601 -19.68 -2.26 16.61
CA LYS A 601 -19.28 -3.01 17.81
C LYS A 601 -19.87 -2.35 19.04
N ARG A 602 -20.37 -3.18 19.95
CA ARG A 602 -20.90 -2.78 21.25
C ARG A 602 -20.26 -3.64 22.32
N TYR A 603 -20.03 -3.04 23.47
CA TYR A 603 -19.39 -3.69 24.60
C TYR A 603 -20.41 -3.82 25.73
N GLY A 604 -20.46 -5.03 26.29
CA GLY A 604 -21.37 -5.46 27.34
C GLY A 604 -22.79 -5.68 26.85
N ASP A 605 -23.55 -6.44 27.63
CA ASP A 605 -24.99 -6.65 27.43
C ASP A 605 -25.78 -6.31 28.71
N SER A 606 -25.36 -5.27 29.43
CA SER A 606 -26.05 -4.82 30.65
C SER A 606 -26.17 -3.30 30.71
N ALA A 607 -27.09 -2.81 31.54
CA ALA A 607 -27.27 -1.38 31.81
C ALA A 607 -26.17 -0.79 32.73
N THR A 608 -25.23 -1.59 33.20
CA THR A 608 -24.18 -1.12 34.11
C THR A 608 -23.01 -0.54 33.30
N PRO A 609 -22.49 0.65 33.63
CA PRO A 609 -21.29 1.18 33.00
C PRO A 609 -20.12 0.21 33.18
N MET A 610 -19.57 -0.27 32.07
CA MET A 610 -18.42 -1.17 32.06
C MET A 610 -17.13 -0.43 31.77
N LYS A 611 -16.02 -0.99 32.26
CA LYS A 611 -14.68 -0.59 31.85
C LYS A 611 -14.30 -1.39 30.61
N ILE A 612 -13.66 -0.72 29.66
CA ILE A 612 -13.20 -1.33 28.42
C ILE A 612 -11.70 -1.13 28.36
N GLU A 613 -10.97 -2.22 28.29
CA GLU A 613 -9.53 -2.26 28.08
C GLU A 613 -9.26 -2.94 26.74
N VAL A 614 -8.49 -2.26 25.89
CA VAL A 614 -8.08 -2.79 24.58
C VAL A 614 -6.57 -2.83 24.53
N ASP A 615 -5.99 -4.02 24.39
CA ASP A 615 -4.59 -4.21 24.00
C ASP A 615 -4.55 -4.71 22.54
N GLY A 616 -3.90 -3.98 21.65
CA GLY A 616 -3.73 -4.38 20.25
C GLY A 616 -3.88 -3.24 19.24
N GLN A 617 -4.88 -3.33 18.35
CA GLN A 617 -5.06 -2.39 17.24
C GLN A 617 -6.50 -1.95 17.08
N LEU A 618 -6.70 -0.72 16.60
CA LEU A 618 -8.01 -0.19 16.20
C LEU A 618 -7.99 0.22 14.73
N GLY A 619 -9.11 0.01 14.05
CA GLY A 619 -9.23 0.38 12.64
C GLY A 619 -10.64 0.74 12.24
N SER A 620 -10.77 1.45 11.12
CA SER A 620 -12.05 1.81 10.53
C SER A 620 -12.07 1.57 9.03
N LEU A 621 -13.12 0.88 8.58
CA LEU A 621 -13.44 0.63 7.18
C LEU A 621 -14.50 1.59 6.64
N ALA A 622 -14.90 2.61 7.40
CA ALA A 622 -15.86 3.61 6.93
C ALA A 622 -15.39 4.23 5.60
N LYS A 623 -16.34 4.68 4.76
CA LYS A 623 -16.04 5.19 3.43
C LYS A 623 -16.97 6.33 3.07
N GLY A 624 -16.41 7.41 2.53
CA GLY A 624 -17.17 8.54 2.00
C GLY A 624 -17.73 9.50 3.05
N ASN A 625 -17.28 9.39 4.31
CA ASN A 625 -17.74 10.27 5.38
C ASN A 625 -17.27 11.72 5.14
N THR A 626 -18.17 12.67 5.33
CA THR A 626 -17.85 14.10 5.42
C THR A 626 -17.17 14.43 6.75
N ASP A 627 -17.65 13.81 7.82
CA ASP A 627 -17.15 14.00 9.17
C ASP A 627 -16.10 12.95 9.53
N ALA A 628 -15.18 13.34 10.42
CA ALA A 628 -14.15 12.45 10.91
C ALA A 628 -14.76 11.34 11.77
N VAL A 629 -14.24 10.12 11.64
CA VAL A 629 -14.56 9.01 12.54
C VAL A 629 -13.69 9.12 13.78
N HIS A 630 -14.29 9.27 14.95
CA HIS A 630 -13.62 9.22 16.25
C HIS A 630 -13.36 7.76 16.64
N ILE A 631 -12.13 7.30 16.47
CA ILE A 631 -11.79 5.88 16.61
C ILE A 631 -11.84 5.38 18.06
N GLY A 632 -11.70 6.28 19.04
CA GLY A 632 -11.78 5.98 20.47
C GLY A 632 -13.21 5.95 21.01
N ASP A 633 -14.23 6.17 20.18
CA ASP A 633 -15.61 6.19 20.63
C ASP A 633 -16.21 4.78 20.61
N PHE A 634 -16.47 4.25 21.80
CA PHE A 634 -17.10 2.95 21.98
C PHE A 634 -18.56 3.11 22.39
N LYS A 635 -19.36 2.10 22.01
CA LYS A 635 -20.78 2.01 22.35
C LYS A 635 -21.00 0.88 23.35
N SER A 636 -21.89 1.12 24.30
CA SER A 636 -22.41 0.07 25.19
C SER A 636 -23.44 -0.80 24.48
N GLY A 637 -23.74 -1.98 25.03
CA GLY A 637 -24.86 -2.82 24.60
C GLY A 637 -26.19 -2.05 24.53
N MET A 638 -26.40 -1.11 25.47
CA MET A 638 -27.62 -0.31 25.60
C MET A 638 -27.79 0.82 24.58
N SER A 639 -26.85 0.99 23.64
CA SER A 639 -26.81 2.03 22.59
C SER A 639 -26.22 3.38 22.99
N ASP A 640 -25.87 3.58 24.26
CA ASP A 640 -25.22 4.80 24.72
C ASP A 640 -23.71 4.76 24.46
N GLN A 641 -23.11 5.93 24.25
CA GLN A 641 -21.65 6.06 24.25
C GLN A 641 -21.09 5.64 25.61
N VAL A 642 -19.97 4.92 25.58
CA VAL A 642 -19.25 4.57 26.80
C VAL A 642 -18.61 5.84 27.34
N VAL A 643 -18.71 6.03 28.66
CA VAL A 643 -18.10 7.18 29.33
C VAL A 643 -16.58 7.15 29.08
N PRO A 644 -15.98 8.24 28.54
CA PRO A 644 -14.55 8.30 28.22
C PRO A 644 -13.60 7.78 29.31
N THR A 645 -13.88 8.09 30.57
CA THR A 645 -13.04 7.67 31.72
C THR A 645 -13.00 6.17 31.95
N ASN A 646 -13.93 5.42 31.36
CA ASN A 646 -13.99 3.96 31.45
C ASN A 646 -13.24 3.26 30.32
N ILE A 647 -12.68 4.01 29.36
CA ILE A 647 -11.95 3.48 28.22
C ILE A 647 -10.45 3.58 28.48
N SER A 648 -9.75 2.48 28.29
CA SER A 648 -8.29 2.40 28.26
C SER A 648 -7.86 1.61 27.02
N ALA A 649 -6.82 2.08 26.34
CA ALA A 649 -6.31 1.41 25.15
C ALA A 649 -4.78 1.47 25.11
N ASP A 650 -4.14 0.32 24.98
CA ASP A 650 -2.74 0.18 24.64
C ASP A 650 -2.64 -0.32 23.20
N LEU A 651 -2.27 0.56 22.28
CA LEU A 651 -2.29 0.29 20.84
C LEU A 651 -0.87 0.12 20.31
N LYS A 652 -0.58 -1.04 19.73
CA LYS A 652 0.76 -1.43 19.29
C LYS A 652 0.82 -1.95 17.86
N ALA A 653 1.96 -1.71 17.20
CA ALA A 653 2.25 -2.27 15.89
C ALA A 653 2.45 -3.80 15.98
N ILE A 654 2.07 -4.51 14.92
CA ILE A 654 2.43 -5.91 14.73
C ILE A 654 3.82 -5.96 14.08
N SER A 655 4.79 -6.55 14.75
CA SER A 655 6.19 -6.64 14.31
C SER A 655 6.59 -8.00 13.73
N HIS A 656 5.78 -9.04 13.98
CA HIS A 656 6.03 -10.41 13.51
C HIS A 656 4.80 -11.02 12.81
N PRO A 657 4.95 -11.80 11.73
CA PRO A 657 3.83 -12.47 11.05
C PRO A 657 3.00 -13.37 11.96
N ALA A 658 3.61 -13.96 12.99
CA ALA A 658 2.91 -14.75 14.02
C ALA A 658 1.79 -14.00 14.74
N ALA A 659 1.88 -12.67 14.84
CA ALA A 659 0.89 -11.83 15.48
C ALA A 659 -0.20 -11.34 14.50
N LEU A 660 -0.16 -11.76 13.23
CA LEU A 660 -1.20 -11.44 12.25
C LEU A 660 -2.40 -12.37 12.42
N PRO A 661 -3.61 -11.83 12.53
CA PRO A 661 -4.82 -12.65 12.52
C PRO A 661 -5.12 -13.21 11.12
N PRO A 662 -5.83 -14.36 11.03
CA PRO A 662 -6.15 -15.03 9.77
C PRO A 662 -6.79 -14.11 8.72
N ILE A 663 -7.71 -13.25 9.15
CA ILE A 663 -8.31 -12.19 8.33
C ILE A 663 -7.73 -10.85 8.76
N ASN A 664 -7.23 -10.09 7.79
CA ASN A 664 -6.64 -8.76 7.98
C ASN A 664 -7.07 -7.82 6.85
N ILE A 665 -7.03 -6.51 7.13
CA ILE A 665 -7.23 -5.49 6.11
C ILE A 665 -5.95 -5.40 5.29
N MET A 666 -6.09 -5.38 3.96
CA MET A 666 -4.97 -5.33 3.05
C MET A 666 -4.71 -3.92 2.53
N ASN A 667 -3.43 -3.58 2.36
CA ASN A 667 -3.00 -2.37 1.67
C ASN A 667 -2.00 -2.73 0.58
N TRP A 668 -2.07 -2.04 -0.56
CA TRP A 668 -1.04 -2.14 -1.58
C TRP A 668 -0.15 -0.92 -1.55
N MET A 669 1.16 -1.16 -1.56
CA MET A 669 2.16 -0.11 -1.74
C MET A 669 2.95 -0.41 -3.00
N VAL A 670 2.81 0.47 -3.99
CA VAL A 670 3.47 0.35 -5.29
C VAL A 670 4.61 1.34 -5.35
N VAL A 671 5.81 0.84 -5.66
CA VAL A 671 7.05 1.62 -5.71
C VAL A 671 7.78 1.28 -7.00
N VAL A 672 8.34 2.30 -7.66
CA VAL A 672 9.25 2.09 -8.79
C VAL A 672 10.63 2.59 -8.43
N ARG A 673 11.62 1.68 -8.50
CA ARG A 673 13.01 1.99 -8.17
C ARG A 673 13.96 1.63 -9.31
N GLU A 674 15.02 2.41 -9.45
CA GLU A 674 16.15 2.07 -10.32
C GLU A 674 16.95 0.95 -9.66
N ILE A 675 17.41 0.00 -10.46
CA ILE A 675 18.34 -1.05 -10.05
C ILE A 675 19.73 -0.55 -10.41
N HIS A 676 20.50 -0.13 -9.42
CA HIS A 676 21.89 0.25 -9.64
C HIS A 676 22.73 -1.03 -9.70
N PRO A 677 23.31 -1.42 -10.85
CA PRO A 677 24.42 -2.36 -10.82
C PRO A 677 25.55 -1.73 -10.01
N THR A 678 26.24 -2.52 -9.19
CA THR A 678 27.44 -2.11 -8.47
C THR A 678 28.39 -1.43 -9.48
N TYR A 679 28.64 -0.14 -9.29
CA TYR A 679 29.49 0.64 -10.19
C TYR A 679 30.91 0.05 -10.16
N ILE A 680 31.30 -0.64 -11.23
CA ILE A 680 32.70 -0.94 -11.52
C ILE A 680 33.14 0.20 -12.43
N PRO A 681 33.94 1.18 -11.96
CA PRO A 681 34.53 2.16 -12.86
C PRO A 681 35.33 1.40 -13.90
N GLU A 682 35.07 1.69 -15.19
CA GLU A 682 35.95 1.28 -16.27
C GLU A 682 37.35 1.77 -15.93
N SER A 683 38.30 0.83 -15.85
CA SER A 683 39.71 1.18 -15.78
C SER A 683 40.07 1.85 -17.10
N ASP A 684 40.53 3.10 -17.03
CA ASP A 684 41.21 3.77 -18.13
C ASP A 684 42.45 2.95 -18.53
N GLU A 685 42.29 2.01 -19.45
CA GLU A 685 43.37 1.44 -20.24
C GLU A 685 43.20 1.95 -21.67
N GLU A 686 43.81 3.11 -21.96
CA GLU A 686 44.53 3.44 -23.20
C GLU A 686 44.91 4.94 -23.19
N GLU A 687 46.12 5.25 -22.70
CA GLU A 687 47.05 6.24 -23.28
C GLU A 687 48.36 6.29 -22.47
N GLU A 688 49.30 5.39 -22.81
CA GLU A 688 50.74 5.68 -22.86
C GLU A 688 51.39 4.99 -24.07
#